data_AF-A0A1Y4VLK3-F1
#
_entry.id   AF-A0A1Y4VLK3-F1
#
_cell.length_a   1.000
_cell.length_b   1.000
_cell.length_c   1.000
_cell.angle_alpha   90.00
_cell.angle_beta   90.00
_cell.angle_gamma   90.00
#
_symmetry.space_group_name_H-M   'P 1'
#
loop_
_entity.id
_entity.type
_entity.pdbx_description
1 polymer ?
#
loop_
_entity_poly.entity_id
_entity_poly.type
_entity_poly.pdbx_seq_one_letter_code
_entity_poly.pdbx_strand_id
1 'polypeptide(L)'
;MIKRIYLLLMLFGGCLFSMRAAIKEEIYVNHIADTVEFGNEFLTRKFLVKNDKVRTYMIENKRMGKQVSRIIPEATSEDFIIRTLSADSVVADIRSSDLFLQRVQVADEGKDGKKLVFHYKSFRHQKVDWQVNMVLTLEEGKHYMRKYLEITVPDSQRHLARLDYIDFEPMNLPEGYAVWTHPVMEQGVGGVSGYYISLGQPVYIQGMFFGLEFPASETEIEGNQKVRIRYYSGKSFEMLASEGRMVDSGTFTTWKEVIGATRSTDMDVIQTDFFSYIHDISVPVDFRIQYNSWYDFMLDINENNILNSFREVERGLTQNGVRPIDSYVMDDGWNAYGPWQEENKAKFWSFNSKFPNELFTPSDLSHRLSSDCGLWLGPRGGYNYFIKFARFLEENGNGKLNRNSSDICTNHKVYCEKLKTFFLDCQQRFDVNYWKLDGFSARPPQPDPQGNYISGGYQGMYYVTEHWERWIDIFQAMRNQRGEKRNDLWINLTCYVNPSPWFLQWGNSVWMQNSQDIGRLNVKRLSQLDQLLSYRDDRYFDFVKTRAFQFPLAHLYNHDPIYGNTANLAGKMNDDEFRTYLMMMATRGTAFWELYYSYNMMNEGQKWVINADVLHWINDNYEILKHAKLIGQTPAKGTPYGYSAWSGQEGIISVRNPSDEVKEFDFTLDRIIGMPEGLKGLYRTSVWTYRAGEQKEDTKDHLFGYGEQISLSLQPGEVRIWKFSTVPDKEAPALRIVKTTSPTSLTVEFNEPVMLKDGIFSVSGNEITATSISADRRVVTLALAREMEKDNKYRLNISGVKDDAGNTKELCTSFLYFENQEIPVLMGISGGGDFNVSFRLKTDKNAVSLLRQGKDISVDLDAEGRLTFVVKGLKVVSRQPVNNNKECIVSLCREKNGMLKIYLDGELEQSAYAAAIVNPSIKATPVIINASLENALGQLKLINRALDYKENKNMVLK
;
A
#
# COMPACT_ATOMS: atom_id res chain seq x y z
N MET A 1 -32.76 8.13 8.61
CA MET A 1 -34.05 8.59 8.05
C MET A 1 -33.76 9.39 6.77
N ILE A 2 -33.94 8.75 5.61
CA ILE A 2 -34.35 9.27 4.28
C ILE A 2 -33.99 10.73 3.88
N LYS A 3 -33.13 10.82 2.83
CA LYS A 3 -33.02 11.80 1.71
C LYS A 3 -32.56 13.27 1.92
N ARG A 4 -31.49 13.62 1.20
CA ARG A 4 -31.40 14.53 0.01
C ARG A 4 -29.91 14.78 -0.30
N ILE A 5 -29.25 14.16 -1.30
CA ILE A 5 -29.24 14.48 -2.76
C ILE A 5 -29.50 15.95 -3.06
N TYR A 6 -28.46 16.68 -3.49
CA TYR A 6 -28.39 17.57 -4.67
C TYR A 6 -27.09 18.39 -4.63
N LEU A 7 -26.02 17.93 -5.31
CA LEU A 7 -25.09 18.71 -6.17
C LEU A 7 -23.88 17.82 -6.56
N LEU A 8 -24.02 17.01 -7.62
CA LEU A 8 -22.92 16.66 -8.53
C LEU A 8 -23.52 15.97 -9.77
N LEU A 9 -24.31 16.73 -10.53
CA LEU A 9 -24.89 16.32 -11.80
C LEU A 9 -25.13 17.61 -12.60
N MET A 10 -24.06 18.14 -13.18
CA MET A 10 -24.05 19.04 -14.35
C MET A 10 -22.60 19.48 -14.58
N LEU A 11 -21.84 18.65 -15.32
CA LEU A 11 -20.75 19.03 -16.25
C LEU A 11 -20.18 17.77 -16.95
N PHE A 12 -21.04 16.82 -17.30
CA PHE A 12 -20.74 15.81 -18.33
C PHE A 12 -21.83 15.93 -19.40
N GLY A 13 -21.68 16.94 -20.25
CA GLY A 13 -22.52 17.16 -21.42
C GLY A 13 -21.63 17.36 -22.63
N GLY A 14 -21.47 16.30 -23.44
CA GLY A 14 -20.96 16.41 -24.80
C GLY A 14 -19.62 15.72 -25.09
N CYS A 15 -19.59 14.39 -25.01
CA CYS A 15 -18.76 13.56 -25.91
C CYS A 15 -19.32 12.13 -25.92
N LEU A 16 -20.40 11.93 -26.68
CA LEU A 16 -20.88 10.62 -27.11
C LEU A 16 -19.88 10.05 -28.13
N PHE A 17 -18.78 9.47 -27.65
CA PHE A 17 -18.17 8.37 -28.38
C PHE A 17 -19.00 7.13 -28.09
N SER A 18 -19.44 6.43 -29.14
CA SER A 18 -20.22 5.21 -29.00
C SER A 18 -19.35 4.13 -28.34
N MET A 19 -19.35 4.05 -27.02
CA MET A 19 -19.29 2.74 -26.39
C MET A 19 -20.56 2.04 -26.84
N ARG A 20 -20.43 1.08 -27.76
CA ARG A 20 -21.41 0.00 -27.80
C ARG A 20 -21.52 -0.47 -26.35
N ALA A 21 -22.68 -0.33 -25.73
CA ALA A 21 -23.00 -1.09 -24.54
C ALA A 21 -22.62 -2.54 -24.90
N ALA A 22 -21.54 -3.03 -24.29
CA ALA A 22 -21.19 -4.44 -24.42
C ALA A 22 -22.43 -5.18 -23.93
N ILE A 23 -23.07 -5.91 -24.84
CA ILE A 23 -24.14 -6.81 -24.48
C ILE A 23 -23.52 -7.71 -23.43
N LYS A 24 -23.97 -7.61 -22.17
CA LYS A 24 -23.67 -8.61 -21.14
C LYS A 24 -24.21 -9.92 -21.70
N GLU A 25 -23.36 -10.77 -22.26
CA GLU A 25 -23.78 -12.13 -22.57
C GLU A 25 -23.82 -12.89 -21.25
N GLU A 26 -24.96 -13.52 -20.97
CA GLU A 26 -25.17 -14.32 -19.77
C GLU A 26 -24.19 -15.51 -19.74
N ILE A 27 -23.75 -15.89 -18.53
CA ILE A 27 -23.03 -17.15 -18.33
C ILE A 27 -23.90 -18.30 -18.84
N TYR A 28 -23.36 -19.13 -19.73
CA TYR A 28 -24.10 -20.22 -20.34
C TYR A 28 -23.50 -21.58 -20.00
N VAL A 29 -24.38 -22.58 -19.89
CA VAL A 29 -24.04 -24.00 -19.87
C VAL A 29 -24.81 -24.69 -20.98
N ASN A 30 -24.10 -25.25 -21.96
CA ASN A 30 -24.73 -25.97 -23.07
C ASN A 30 -24.42 -27.46 -22.96
N HIS A 31 -25.46 -28.29 -23.04
CA HIS A 31 -25.35 -29.74 -23.16
C HIS A 31 -25.69 -30.14 -24.60
N ILE A 32 -24.68 -30.52 -25.38
CA ILE A 32 -24.82 -30.83 -26.81
C ILE A 32 -24.22 -32.21 -27.07
N ALA A 33 -25.08 -33.21 -27.30
CA ALA A 33 -24.67 -34.61 -27.45
C ALA A 33 -23.75 -35.07 -26.30
N ASP A 34 -22.55 -35.56 -26.63
CA ASP A 34 -21.53 -36.00 -25.68
C ASP A 34 -20.67 -34.83 -25.16
N THR A 35 -21.12 -33.57 -25.23
CA THR A 35 -20.33 -32.41 -24.81
C THR A 35 -21.06 -31.49 -23.84
N VAL A 36 -20.30 -30.94 -22.89
CA VAL A 36 -20.74 -29.90 -21.96
C VAL A 36 -19.83 -28.69 -22.16
N GLU A 37 -20.43 -27.53 -22.46
CA GLU A 37 -19.71 -26.26 -22.59
C GLU A 37 -20.09 -25.34 -21.44
N PHE A 38 -19.10 -24.68 -20.85
CA PHE A 38 -19.30 -23.69 -19.78
C PHE A 38 -18.48 -22.44 -20.08
N GLY A 39 -19.13 -21.29 -20.19
CA GLY A 39 -18.43 -20.07 -20.60
C GLY A 39 -19.26 -18.79 -20.51
N ASN A 40 -18.60 -17.71 -20.89
CA ASN A 40 -19.13 -16.35 -21.00
C ASN A 40 -18.53 -15.65 -22.23
N GLU A 41 -18.60 -14.32 -22.28
CA GLU A 41 -18.07 -13.50 -23.38
C GLU A 41 -16.54 -13.55 -23.50
N PHE A 42 -15.80 -13.92 -22.44
CA PHE A 42 -14.34 -13.87 -22.41
C PHE A 42 -13.68 -15.23 -22.62
N LEU A 43 -14.24 -16.30 -22.08
CA LEU A 43 -13.69 -17.64 -22.21
C LEU A 43 -14.75 -18.74 -22.22
N THR A 44 -14.36 -19.93 -22.66
CA THR A 44 -15.21 -21.13 -22.62
C THR A 44 -14.37 -22.37 -22.39
N ARG A 45 -14.80 -23.24 -21.48
CA ARG A 45 -14.23 -24.59 -21.31
C ARG A 45 -15.22 -25.61 -21.83
N LYS A 46 -14.72 -26.59 -22.59
CA LYS A 46 -15.53 -27.65 -23.20
C LYS A 46 -15.04 -29.02 -22.75
N PHE A 47 -16.00 -29.81 -22.29
CA PHE A 47 -15.80 -31.15 -21.78
C PHE A 47 -16.44 -32.17 -22.72
N LEU A 48 -15.77 -33.29 -22.92
CA LEU A 48 -16.33 -34.48 -23.53
C LEU A 48 -16.86 -35.36 -22.39
N VAL A 49 -18.17 -35.62 -22.41
CA VAL A 49 -18.88 -36.47 -21.46
C VAL A 49 -19.40 -37.68 -22.22
N LYS A 50 -18.61 -38.76 -22.26
CA LYS A 50 -18.90 -39.96 -23.04
C LYS A 50 -18.59 -41.22 -22.24
N ASN A 51 -19.46 -42.24 -22.31
CA ASN A 51 -19.31 -43.50 -21.59
C ASN A 51 -19.10 -43.31 -20.07
N ASP A 52 -19.87 -42.39 -19.46
CA ASP A 52 -19.71 -41.97 -18.07
C ASP A 52 -18.29 -41.45 -17.74
N LYS A 53 -17.52 -40.96 -18.71
CA LYS A 53 -16.21 -40.33 -18.48
C LYS A 53 -16.27 -38.86 -18.84
N VAL A 54 -15.54 -38.05 -18.10
CA VAL A 54 -15.37 -36.61 -18.35
C VAL A 54 -13.92 -36.36 -18.70
N ARG A 55 -13.68 -35.56 -19.73
CA ARG A 55 -12.37 -34.94 -19.96
C ARG A 55 -12.52 -33.54 -20.53
N THR A 56 -11.66 -32.61 -20.14
CA THR A 56 -11.48 -31.39 -20.94
C THR A 56 -10.91 -31.74 -22.30
N TYR A 57 -11.50 -31.20 -23.36
CA TYR A 57 -10.96 -31.36 -24.71
C TYR A 57 -10.64 -30.02 -25.38
N MET A 58 -11.17 -28.90 -24.88
CA MET A 58 -10.84 -27.57 -25.38
C MET A 58 -11.09 -26.48 -24.34
N ILE A 59 -10.19 -25.49 -24.30
CA ILE A 59 -10.38 -24.21 -23.61
C ILE A 59 -10.21 -23.11 -24.67
N GLU A 60 -11.18 -22.19 -24.77
CA GLU A 60 -11.19 -21.09 -25.73
C GLU A 60 -11.02 -19.76 -25.00
N ASN A 61 -10.07 -18.94 -25.47
CA ASN A 61 -9.93 -17.54 -25.11
C ASN A 61 -10.51 -16.65 -26.22
N LYS A 62 -11.51 -15.85 -25.86
CA LYS A 62 -12.24 -14.94 -26.76
C LYS A 62 -11.75 -13.48 -26.69
N ARG A 63 -10.75 -13.17 -25.85
CA ARG A 63 -10.19 -11.82 -25.64
C ARG A 63 -9.06 -11.42 -26.61
N MET A 64 -8.56 -12.34 -27.42
CA MET A 64 -7.43 -12.14 -28.36
C MET A 64 -7.83 -11.37 -29.65
N GLY A 65 -8.86 -10.53 -29.59
CA GLY A 65 -9.36 -9.77 -30.73
C GLY A 65 -10.10 -10.64 -31.76
N LYS A 66 -9.69 -10.58 -33.03
CA LYS A 66 -10.38 -11.30 -34.14
C LYS A 66 -10.07 -12.79 -34.22
N GLN A 67 -9.11 -13.29 -33.45
CA GLN A 67 -8.73 -14.70 -33.44
C GLN A 67 -9.09 -15.29 -32.07
N VAL A 68 -9.87 -16.37 -32.06
CA VAL A 68 -10.10 -17.15 -30.83
C VAL A 68 -8.87 -18.03 -30.63
N SER A 69 -8.18 -17.85 -29.50
CA SER A 69 -7.08 -18.74 -29.11
C SER A 69 -7.66 -19.99 -28.45
N ARG A 70 -7.07 -21.16 -28.74
CA ARG A 70 -7.57 -22.47 -28.28
C ARG A 70 -6.45 -23.28 -27.67
N ILE A 71 -6.72 -23.83 -26.49
CA ILE A 71 -5.89 -24.86 -25.86
C ILE A 71 -6.61 -26.18 -26.06
N ILE A 72 -5.97 -27.12 -26.76
CA ILE A 72 -6.46 -28.49 -26.96
C ILE A 72 -5.47 -29.41 -26.27
N PRO A 73 -5.73 -29.81 -25.01
CA PRO A 73 -4.87 -30.75 -24.29
C PRO A 73 -4.83 -32.11 -25.02
N GLU A 74 -3.69 -32.80 -24.95
CA GLU A 74 -3.62 -34.17 -25.47
C GLU A 74 -4.60 -35.09 -24.73
N ALA A 75 -5.04 -36.16 -25.39
CA ALA A 75 -6.02 -37.10 -24.82
C ALA A 75 -5.54 -37.82 -23.55
N THR A 76 -4.23 -37.83 -23.29
CA THR A 76 -3.58 -38.38 -22.09
C THR A 76 -3.58 -37.40 -20.91
N SER A 77 -4.06 -36.17 -21.11
CA SER A 77 -4.22 -35.16 -20.05
C SER A 77 -5.32 -35.57 -19.07
N GLU A 78 -5.23 -35.02 -17.87
CA GLU A 78 -6.14 -35.27 -16.76
C GLU A 78 -6.74 -33.93 -16.28
N ASP A 79 -8.00 -33.94 -15.86
CA ASP A 79 -8.63 -32.76 -15.24
C ASP A 79 -8.24 -32.59 -13.77
N PHE A 80 -7.70 -33.65 -13.14
CA PHE A 80 -6.98 -33.63 -11.86
C PHE A 80 -6.33 -35.00 -11.59
N ILE A 81 -5.31 -35.02 -10.73
CA ILE A 81 -4.76 -36.23 -10.12
C ILE A 81 -4.68 -36.01 -8.60
N ILE A 82 -5.25 -36.93 -7.82
CA ILE A 82 -5.08 -36.96 -6.37
C ILE A 82 -4.09 -38.08 -6.04
N ARG A 83 -2.91 -37.72 -5.53
CA ARG A 83 -1.95 -38.72 -5.03
C ARG A 83 -2.18 -38.99 -3.55
N THR A 84 -2.38 -40.26 -3.21
CA THR A 84 -2.62 -40.72 -1.84
C THR A 84 -1.43 -41.48 -1.28
N LEU A 85 -1.34 -41.52 0.05
CA LEU A 85 -0.38 -42.30 0.82
C LEU A 85 -1.13 -43.27 1.72
N SER A 86 -0.80 -44.56 1.65
CA SER A 86 -1.28 -45.52 2.64
C SER A 86 -0.53 -45.36 3.97
N ALA A 87 -1.01 -46.01 5.03
CA ALA A 87 -0.30 -46.08 6.32
C ALA A 87 1.12 -46.67 6.19
N ASP A 88 1.33 -47.57 5.22
CA ASP A 88 2.63 -48.19 4.91
C ASP A 88 3.48 -47.33 3.95
N SER A 89 3.10 -46.06 3.74
CA SER A 89 3.75 -45.11 2.83
C SER A 89 3.77 -45.53 1.35
N VAL A 90 2.83 -46.39 0.95
CA VAL A 90 2.63 -46.75 -0.46
C VAL A 90 1.87 -45.63 -1.17
N VAL A 91 2.51 -45.02 -2.16
CA VAL A 91 1.91 -44.01 -3.04
C VAL A 91 0.97 -44.66 -4.06
N ALA A 92 -0.17 -44.02 -4.34
CA ALA A 92 -1.04 -44.39 -5.46
C ALA A 92 -1.79 -43.16 -6.00
N ASP A 93 -2.15 -43.20 -7.28
CA ASP A 93 -2.84 -42.10 -7.95
C ASP A 93 -4.32 -42.43 -8.13
N ILE A 94 -5.17 -41.44 -7.87
CA ILE A 94 -6.55 -41.40 -8.33
C ILE A 94 -6.58 -40.40 -9.50
N ARG A 95 -6.77 -40.90 -10.72
CA ARG A 95 -6.81 -40.08 -11.93
C ARG A 95 -8.24 -39.75 -12.31
N SER A 96 -8.49 -38.54 -12.78
CA SER A 96 -9.83 -38.13 -13.25
C SER A 96 -10.37 -39.05 -14.35
N SER A 97 -9.51 -39.55 -15.23
CA SER A 97 -9.84 -40.48 -16.31
C SER A 97 -10.26 -41.87 -15.83
N ASP A 98 -9.85 -42.30 -14.63
CA ASP A 98 -10.22 -43.58 -14.03
C ASP A 98 -11.60 -43.54 -13.36
N LEU A 99 -12.11 -42.35 -13.05
CA LEU A 99 -13.40 -42.18 -12.37
C LEU A 99 -14.58 -42.26 -13.33
N PHE A 100 -15.75 -42.66 -12.83
CA PHE A 100 -16.99 -42.70 -13.60
C PHE A 100 -17.96 -41.63 -13.11
N LEU A 101 -18.51 -40.85 -14.02
CA LEU A 101 -19.48 -39.81 -13.77
C LEU A 101 -20.83 -40.41 -13.32
N GLN A 102 -21.42 -39.85 -12.28
CA GLN A 102 -22.79 -40.13 -11.85
C GLN A 102 -23.77 -39.16 -12.48
N ARG A 103 -23.47 -37.86 -12.44
CA ARG A 103 -24.30 -36.79 -13.04
C ARG A 103 -23.53 -35.49 -13.20
N VAL A 104 -24.03 -34.64 -14.09
CA VAL A 104 -23.65 -33.22 -14.18
C VAL A 104 -24.75 -32.39 -13.53
N GLN A 105 -24.37 -31.38 -12.75
CA GLN A 105 -25.30 -30.44 -12.13
C GLN A 105 -24.88 -29.01 -12.45
N VAL A 106 -25.87 -28.18 -12.77
CA VAL A 106 -25.70 -26.72 -12.87
C VAL A 106 -26.50 -26.08 -11.74
N ALA A 107 -25.92 -25.09 -11.09
CA ALA A 107 -26.55 -24.29 -10.05
C ALA A 107 -26.12 -22.82 -10.19
N ASP A 108 -26.88 -21.92 -9.59
CA ASP A 108 -26.44 -20.53 -9.44
C ASP A 108 -25.41 -20.43 -8.29
N GLU A 109 -24.44 -19.53 -8.45
CA GLU A 109 -23.35 -19.26 -7.51
C GLU A 109 -23.40 -17.78 -7.15
N GLY A 110 -23.92 -17.44 -5.97
CA GLY A 110 -24.17 -16.05 -5.61
C GLY A 110 -25.24 -15.41 -6.50
N LYS A 111 -25.20 -14.08 -6.63
CA LYS A 111 -26.22 -13.31 -7.37
C LYS A 111 -25.97 -13.29 -8.88
N ASP A 112 -24.70 -13.25 -9.29
CA ASP A 112 -24.27 -12.98 -10.67
C ASP A 112 -23.32 -14.07 -11.19
N GLY A 113 -23.40 -15.29 -10.64
CA GLY A 113 -22.50 -16.40 -10.97
C GLY A 113 -23.23 -17.73 -11.21
N LYS A 114 -22.53 -18.65 -11.88
CA LYS A 114 -22.98 -20.04 -12.07
C LYS A 114 -21.90 -21.02 -11.65
N LYS A 115 -22.35 -22.19 -11.21
CA LYS A 115 -21.54 -23.33 -10.80
C LYS A 115 -21.91 -24.56 -11.62
N LEU A 116 -20.90 -25.20 -12.23
CA LEU A 116 -20.99 -26.49 -12.92
C LEU A 116 -20.30 -27.56 -12.07
N VAL A 117 -20.99 -28.66 -11.78
CA VAL A 117 -20.49 -29.75 -10.93
C VAL A 117 -20.56 -31.08 -11.66
N PHE A 118 -19.43 -31.75 -11.77
CA PHE A 118 -19.33 -33.14 -12.19
C PHE A 118 -19.26 -34.03 -10.95
N HIS A 119 -20.36 -34.74 -10.65
CA HIS A 119 -20.44 -35.67 -9.53
C HIS A 119 -19.92 -37.04 -9.98
N TYR A 120 -18.78 -37.48 -9.47
CA TYR A 120 -18.29 -38.83 -9.76
C TYR A 120 -18.94 -39.87 -8.83
N LYS A 121 -19.15 -41.09 -9.35
CA LYS A 121 -19.61 -42.25 -8.58
C LYS A 121 -18.59 -42.56 -7.48
N SER A 122 -19.07 -42.98 -6.31
CA SER A 122 -18.20 -43.46 -5.24
C SER A 122 -17.36 -44.66 -5.71
N PHE A 123 -16.11 -44.71 -5.28
CA PHE A 123 -15.16 -45.76 -5.66
C PHE A 123 -14.27 -46.13 -4.48
N ARG A 124 -13.70 -47.34 -4.54
CA ARG A 124 -12.81 -47.84 -3.49
C ARG A 124 -11.36 -47.75 -3.94
N HIS A 125 -10.52 -47.07 -3.16
CA HIS A 125 -9.09 -46.88 -3.42
C HIS A 125 -8.30 -47.02 -2.12
N GLN A 126 -7.24 -47.84 -2.15
CA GLN A 126 -6.42 -48.16 -0.96
C GLN A 126 -7.24 -48.50 0.31
N LYS A 127 -8.29 -49.32 0.15
CA LYS A 127 -9.25 -49.75 1.20
C LYS A 127 -10.20 -48.68 1.72
N VAL A 128 -10.12 -47.45 1.22
CA VAL A 128 -10.98 -46.32 1.56
C VAL A 128 -12.03 -46.11 0.47
N ASP A 129 -13.25 -45.75 0.86
CA ASP A 129 -14.33 -45.33 -0.02
C ASP A 129 -14.24 -43.82 -0.23
N TRP A 130 -14.10 -43.40 -1.49
CA TRP A 130 -13.93 -42.02 -1.89
C TRP A 130 -15.14 -41.56 -2.69
N GLN A 131 -15.49 -40.28 -2.53
CA GLN A 131 -16.36 -39.55 -3.44
C GLN A 131 -15.68 -38.22 -3.76
N VAL A 132 -15.67 -37.86 -5.04
CA VAL A 132 -15.04 -36.65 -5.56
C VAL A 132 -16.04 -35.92 -6.44
N ASN A 133 -16.13 -34.61 -6.30
CA ASN A 133 -16.77 -33.74 -7.29
C ASN A 133 -15.72 -32.80 -7.87
N MET A 134 -15.78 -32.58 -9.19
CA MET A 134 -15.09 -31.47 -9.83
C MET A 134 -16.07 -30.31 -10.01
N VAL A 135 -15.71 -29.15 -9.47
CA VAL A 135 -16.55 -27.96 -9.47
C VAL A 135 -15.88 -26.85 -10.26
N LEU A 136 -16.64 -26.19 -11.15
CA LEU A 136 -16.23 -24.98 -11.83
C LEU A 136 -17.20 -23.85 -11.54
N THR A 137 -16.69 -22.64 -11.34
CA THR A 137 -17.50 -21.44 -11.14
C THR A 137 -17.09 -20.32 -12.10
N LEU A 138 -18.07 -19.55 -12.54
CA LEU A 138 -17.91 -18.39 -13.42
C LEU A 138 -18.84 -17.27 -12.94
N GLU A 139 -18.40 -16.04 -13.07
CA GLU A 139 -19.13 -14.83 -12.68
C GLU A 139 -19.29 -13.90 -13.89
N GLU A 140 -20.41 -13.18 -13.97
CA GLU A 140 -20.67 -12.22 -15.04
C GLU A 140 -19.59 -11.14 -15.10
N GLY A 141 -19.15 -10.78 -16.31
CA GLY A 141 -18.18 -9.70 -16.49
C GLY A 141 -16.75 -10.05 -16.04
N LYS A 142 -16.49 -11.29 -15.62
CA LYS A 142 -15.16 -11.75 -15.21
C LYS A 142 -14.47 -12.54 -16.32
N HIS A 143 -13.22 -12.16 -16.64
CA HIS A 143 -12.39 -12.84 -17.66
C HIS A 143 -11.69 -14.10 -17.15
N TYR A 144 -12.19 -14.71 -16.08
CA TYR A 144 -11.59 -15.88 -15.46
C TYR A 144 -12.64 -16.84 -14.88
N MET A 145 -12.30 -18.12 -14.84
CA MET A 145 -13.06 -19.22 -14.25
C MET A 145 -12.28 -19.80 -13.07
N ARG A 146 -12.98 -20.32 -12.06
CA ARG A 146 -12.36 -21.08 -10.98
C ARG A 146 -12.71 -22.56 -11.05
N LYS A 147 -11.78 -23.43 -10.68
CA LYS A 147 -11.97 -24.87 -10.52
C LYS A 147 -11.49 -25.33 -9.15
N TYR A 148 -12.23 -26.23 -8.51
CA TYR A 148 -11.79 -26.86 -7.26
C TYR A 148 -12.44 -28.25 -7.10
N LEU A 149 -11.93 -29.03 -6.16
CA LEU A 149 -12.47 -30.35 -5.84
C LEU A 149 -13.20 -30.32 -4.49
N GLU A 150 -14.31 -31.06 -4.43
CA GLU A 150 -14.97 -31.44 -3.18
C GLU A 150 -14.71 -32.94 -2.98
N ILE A 151 -14.08 -33.33 -1.87
CA ILE A 151 -13.66 -34.71 -1.62
C ILE A 151 -14.25 -35.18 -0.29
N THR A 152 -14.90 -36.33 -0.31
CA THR A 152 -15.53 -36.93 0.87
C THR A 152 -15.01 -38.35 1.11
N VAL A 153 -14.72 -38.65 2.37
CA VAL A 153 -14.34 -39.97 2.87
C VAL A 153 -15.14 -40.27 4.14
N PRO A 154 -15.68 -41.49 4.33
CA PRO A 154 -16.40 -41.85 5.55
C PRO A 154 -15.57 -41.62 6.81
N ASP A 155 -16.22 -41.13 7.86
CA ASP A 155 -15.60 -40.80 9.16
C ASP A 155 -14.74 -41.94 9.72
N SER A 156 -15.24 -43.17 9.64
CA SER A 156 -14.55 -44.37 10.11
C SER A 156 -13.25 -44.70 9.33
N GLN A 157 -13.04 -44.10 8.17
CA GLN A 157 -11.92 -44.38 7.27
C GLN A 157 -10.94 -43.20 7.12
N ARG A 158 -11.24 -42.03 7.70
CA ARG A 158 -10.44 -40.79 7.54
C ARG A 158 -8.97 -40.92 7.93
N HIS A 159 -8.66 -41.77 8.92
CA HIS A 159 -7.28 -42.03 9.37
C HIS A 159 -6.45 -42.79 8.32
N LEU A 160 -7.08 -43.53 7.41
CA LEU A 160 -6.43 -44.27 6.30
C LEU A 160 -6.27 -43.42 5.04
N ALA A 161 -7.05 -42.33 4.93
CA ALA A 161 -7.08 -41.47 3.76
C ALA A 161 -6.10 -40.31 3.92
N ARG A 162 -4.88 -40.47 3.39
CA ARG A 162 -3.85 -39.43 3.44
C ARG A 162 -3.51 -38.92 2.05
N LEU A 163 -3.41 -37.60 1.92
CA LEU A 163 -3.02 -36.90 0.71
C LEU A 163 -1.50 -36.68 0.71
N ASP A 164 -0.83 -37.03 -0.39
CA ASP A 164 0.51 -36.53 -0.69
C ASP A 164 0.36 -35.13 -1.29
N TYR A 165 -0.21 -35.08 -2.50
CA TYR A 165 -0.51 -33.86 -3.23
C TYR A 165 -1.73 -34.03 -4.16
N ILE A 166 -2.22 -32.91 -4.67
CA ILE A 166 -3.23 -32.82 -5.72
C ILE A 166 -2.64 -32.01 -6.87
N ASP A 167 -2.66 -32.57 -8.08
CA ASP A 167 -2.39 -31.84 -9.32
C ASP A 167 -3.73 -31.42 -9.93
N PHE A 168 -3.92 -30.11 -10.15
CA PHE A 168 -5.17 -29.56 -10.67
C PHE A 168 -5.25 -29.64 -12.18
N GLU A 169 -4.25 -29.20 -12.95
CA GLU A 169 -4.26 -29.31 -14.42
C GLU A 169 -3.04 -30.09 -14.94
N PRO A 170 -2.95 -31.40 -14.70
CA PRO A 170 -1.98 -32.24 -15.37
C PRO A 170 -2.30 -32.36 -16.86
N MET A 171 -1.85 -31.39 -17.65
CA MET A 171 -2.06 -31.32 -19.10
C MET A 171 -0.77 -31.56 -19.87
N ASN A 172 -0.83 -32.41 -20.89
CA ASN A 172 0.22 -32.45 -21.93
C ASN A 172 -0.21 -31.52 -23.06
N LEU A 173 0.63 -30.53 -23.38
CA LEU A 173 0.35 -29.57 -24.45
C LEU A 173 1.06 -29.98 -25.75
N PRO A 174 0.42 -29.80 -26.92
CA PRO A 174 1.06 -30.01 -28.21
C PRO A 174 2.29 -29.12 -28.46
N GLU A 175 3.18 -29.55 -29.35
CA GLU A 175 4.26 -28.70 -29.87
C GLU A 175 3.75 -27.40 -30.53
N GLY A 176 4.53 -26.32 -30.39
CA GLY A 176 4.24 -25.03 -30.99
C GLY A 176 3.33 -24.11 -30.17
N TYR A 177 2.96 -24.49 -28.94
CA TYR A 177 2.18 -23.62 -28.08
C TYR A 177 3.02 -22.47 -27.51
N ALA A 178 2.46 -21.26 -27.50
CA ALA A 178 3.05 -20.15 -26.77
C ALA A 178 2.88 -20.40 -25.28
N VAL A 179 3.98 -20.70 -24.58
CA VAL A 179 3.98 -21.04 -23.16
C VAL A 179 4.98 -20.21 -22.38
N TRP A 180 4.68 -19.96 -21.11
CA TRP A 180 5.62 -19.39 -20.16
C TRP A 180 5.44 -20.03 -18.78
N THR A 181 6.57 -20.29 -18.14
CA THR A 181 6.68 -20.67 -16.72
C THR A 181 7.80 -19.84 -16.11
N HIS A 182 7.81 -19.71 -14.78
CA HIS A 182 8.89 -19.00 -14.11
C HIS A 182 10.27 -19.59 -14.48
N PRO A 183 11.33 -18.77 -14.57
CA PRO A 183 12.69 -19.26 -14.78
C PRO A 183 13.16 -20.18 -13.64
N VAL A 184 14.13 -21.05 -13.94
CA VAL A 184 14.82 -21.85 -12.92
C VAL A 184 15.74 -20.93 -12.10
N MET A 185 15.62 -20.97 -10.77
CA MET A 185 16.34 -20.07 -9.85
C MET A 185 17.39 -20.80 -9.00
N GLU A 186 18.30 -21.56 -9.61
CA GLU A 186 19.19 -22.53 -8.92
C GLU A 186 19.85 -22.03 -7.62
N GLN A 187 20.34 -20.79 -7.59
CA GLN A 187 21.07 -20.24 -6.42
C GLN A 187 20.17 -19.65 -5.32
N GLY A 188 18.85 -19.59 -5.53
CA GLY A 188 17.93 -18.94 -4.60
C GLY A 188 18.18 -17.43 -4.46
N VAL A 189 17.43 -16.80 -3.55
CA VAL A 189 17.41 -15.34 -3.38
C VAL A 189 17.01 -15.00 -1.94
N GLY A 190 17.67 -14.02 -1.31
CA GLY A 190 17.26 -13.53 0.02
C GLY A 190 17.30 -14.59 1.13
N GLY A 191 18.13 -15.62 0.98
CA GLY A 191 18.18 -16.76 1.91
C GLY A 191 17.07 -17.81 1.69
N VAL A 192 16.24 -17.65 0.66
CA VAL A 192 15.22 -18.61 0.21
C VAL A 192 15.78 -19.43 -0.96
N SER A 193 15.55 -20.75 -0.97
CA SER A 193 16.02 -21.62 -2.05
C SER A 193 15.34 -21.29 -3.38
N GLY A 194 15.97 -21.68 -4.50
CA GLY A 194 15.39 -21.53 -5.84
C GLY A 194 14.01 -22.16 -5.99
N TYR A 195 13.83 -23.31 -5.36
CA TYR A 195 12.56 -24.01 -5.31
C TYR A 195 11.51 -23.21 -4.55
N TYR A 196 11.78 -22.79 -3.30
CA TYR A 196 10.77 -22.08 -2.50
C TYR A 196 10.44 -20.69 -3.03
N ILE A 197 11.43 -19.95 -3.55
CA ILE A 197 11.18 -18.60 -4.07
C ILE A 197 10.33 -18.63 -5.36
N SER A 198 10.28 -19.76 -6.07
CA SER A 198 9.45 -19.94 -7.27
C SER A 198 7.98 -20.30 -7.00
N LEU A 199 7.64 -20.64 -5.76
CA LEU A 199 6.29 -21.09 -5.45
C LEU A 199 5.25 -19.99 -5.68
N GLY A 200 4.04 -20.39 -6.02
CA GLY A 200 2.90 -19.51 -6.22
C GLY A 200 2.96 -18.64 -7.47
N GLN A 201 3.95 -18.81 -8.36
CA GLN A 201 3.91 -18.17 -9.67
C GLN A 201 2.84 -18.81 -10.56
N PRO A 202 2.20 -18.07 -11.48
CA PRO A 202 1.30 -18.63 -12.47
C PRO A 202 2.07 -19.27 -13.63
N VAL A 203 1.37 -19.95 -14.52
CA VAL A 203 1.85 -20.30 -15.87
C VAL A 203 0.99 -19.63 -16.92
N TYR A 204 1.57 -19.34 -18.08
CA TYR A 204 0.84 -18.77 -19.21
C TYR A 204 0.84 -19.72 -20.41
N ILE A 205 -0.32 -19.88 -21.03
CA ILE A 205 -0.53 -20.81 -22.14
C ILE A 205 -1.45 -20.14 -23.14
N GLN A 206 -0.97 -19.87 -24.36
CA GLN A 206 -1.77 -19.40 -25.50
C GLN A 206 -2.68 -18.19 -25.20
N GLY A 207 -2.14 -17.19 -24.48
CA GLY A 207 -2.90 -16.00 -24.07
C GLY A 207 -3.87 -16.29 -22.92
N MET A 208 -3.56 -17.27 -22.07
CA MET A 208 -4.32 -17.54 -20.85
C MET A 208 -3.37 -17.66 -19.67
N PHE A 209 -3.87 -17.39 -18.46
CA PHE A 209 -3.14 -17.63 -17.22
C PHE A 209 -3.79 -18.71 -16.38
N PHE A 210 -2.95 -19.50 -15.70
CA PHE A 210 -3.35 -20.55 -14.78
C PHE A 210 -2.57 -20.44 -13.48
N GLY A 211 -3.21 -20.76 -12.36
CA GLY A 211 -2.57 -20.78 -11.04
C GLY A 211 -3.52 -21.26 -9.95
N LEU A 212 -3.01 -21.41 -8.73
CA LEU A 212 -3.80 -21.80 -7.56
C LEU A 212 -3.88 -20.62 -6.60
N GLU A 213 -5.06 -20.30 -6.07
CA GLU A 213 -5.29 -19.28 -5.02
C GLU A 213 -4.66 -19.67 -3.66
N PHE A 214 -3.48 -20.30 -3.67
CA PHE A 214 -2.67 -20.70 -2.54
C PHE A 214 -1.22 -20.28 -2.77
N PRO A 215 -0.60 -19.56 -1.82
CA PRO A 215 0.66 -18.89 -2.08
C PRO A 215 1.89 -19.79 -2.24
N ALA A 216 1.82 -21.04 -1.79
CA ALA A 216 2.93 -21.99 -1.87
C ALA A 216 2.65 -23.17 -2.81
N SER A 217 1.80 -22.97 -3.82
CA SER A 217 1.59 -23.95 -4.89
C SER A 217 2.85 -24.11 -5.75
N GLU A 218 3.11 -25.32 -6.23
CA GLU A 218 4.15 -25.60 -7.21
C GLU A 218 3.49 -25.62 -8.61
N THR A 219 3.65 -24.52 -9.35
CA THR A 219 2.99 -24.32 -10.65
C THR A 219 4.04 -24.06 -11.71
N GLU A 220 4.18 -24.99 -12.65
CA GLU A 220 5.19 -24.91 -13.70
C GLU A 220 4.79 -25.67 -14.97
N ILE A 221 5.50 -25.38 -16.05
CA ILE A 221 5.46 -26.16 -17.30
C ILE A 221 6.78 -26.91 -17.41
N GLU A 222 6.75 -28.22 -17.20
CA GLU A 222 7.91 -29.11 -17.33
C GLU A 222 8.32 -29.26 -18.81
N GLY A 223 9.53 -29.78 -19.05
CA GLY A 223 10.18 -29.78 -20.36
C GLY A 223 9.31 -30.26 -21.54
N ASN A 224 8.64 -31.41 -21.44
CA ASN A 224 7.76 -31.96 -22.48
C ASN A 224 6.40 -31.22 -22.60
N GLN A 225 6.38 -29.92 -22.28
CA GLN A 225 5.19 -29.08 -22.17
C GLN A 225 4.08 -29.68 -21.31
N LYS A 226 4.49 -30.35 -20.24
CA LYS A 226 3.58 -30.89 -19.25
C LYS A 226 3.30 -29.84 -18.19
N VAL A 227 2.07 -29.37 -18.14
CA VAL A 227 1.59 -28.42 -17.15
C VAL A 227 1.41 -29.14 -15.82
N ARG A 228 1.86 -28.51 -14.74
CA ARG A 228 1.67 -28.96 -13.37
C ARG A 228 1.22 -27.79 -12.51
N ILE A 229 0.10 -27.95 -11.81
CA ILE A 229 -0.39 -27.02 -10.78
C ILE A 229 -0.62 -27.86 -9.53
N ARG A 230 0.38 -27.92 -8.65
CA ARG A 230 0.43 -28.87 -7.54
C ARG A 230 0.21 -28.19 -6.19
N TYR A 231 -0.67 -28.79 -5.40
CA TYR A 231 -0.85 -28.52 -3.99
C TYR A 231 -0.40 -29.72 -3.17
N TYR A 232 0.65 -29.57 -2.38
CA TYR A 232 1.04 -30.57 -1.40
C TYR A 232 0.15 -30.46 -0.16
N SER A 233 -0.17 -31.58 0.48
CA SER A 233 -0.93 -31.57 1.73
C SER A 233 -0.17 -32.33 2.82
N GLY A 234 0.18 -33.59 2.55
CA GLY A 234 0.72 -34.50 3.56
C GLY A 234 -0.27 -34.91 4.65
N LYS A 235 -1.47 -34.31 4.72
CA LYS A 235 -2.45 -34.52 5.79
C LYS A 235 -3.37 -35.70 5.52
N SER A 236 -3.81 -36.36 6.60
CA SER A 236 -4.94 -37.28 6.53
C SER A 236 -6.27 -36.52 6.60
N PHE A 237 -7.35 -37.14 6.14
CA PHE A 237 -8.70 -36.59 6.31
C PHE A 237 -9.07 -36.46 7.80
N GLU A 238 -8.47 -37.27 8.67
CA GLU A 238 -8.61 -37.10 10.13
C GLU A 238 -7.93 -35.82 10.62
N MET A 239 -6.71 -35.53 10.15
CA MET A 239 -6.03 -34.26 10.46
C MET A 239 -6.81 -33.06 9.92
N LEU A 240 -7.24 -33.11 8.67
CA LEU A 240 -8.05 -32.05 8.04
C LEU A 240 -9.33 -31.77 8.85
N ALA A 241 -10.02 -32.82 9.31
CA ALA A 241 -11.19 -32.66 10.18
C ALA A 241 -10.82 -32.05 11.54
N SER A 242 -9.73 -32.51 12.17
CA SER A 242 -9.27 -32.00 13.47
C SER A 242 -8.84 -30.52 13.45
N GLU A 243 -8.45 -30.03 12.27
CA GLU A 243 -8.05 -28.65 12.03
C GLU A 243 -9.18 -27.78 11.46
N GLY A 244 -10.41 -28.31 11.37
CA GLY A 244 -11.57 -27.55 10.87
C GLY A 244 -11.50 -27.23 9.38
N ARG A 245 -10.77 -28.02 8.58
CA ARG A 245 -10.65 -27.86 7.12
C ARG A 245 -11.79 -28.54 6.33
N MET A 246 -12.70 -29.19 7.03
CA MET A 246 -13.91 -29.81 6.47
C MET A 246 -15.10 -28.91 6.72
N VAL A 247 -16.01 -28.80 5.75
CA VAL A 247 -17.34 -28.23 6.02
C VAL A 247 -18.19 -29.23 6.83
N ASP A 248 -19.30 -28.78 7.43
CA ASP A 248 -20.16 -29.58 8.30
C ASP A 248 -20.65 -30.90 7.68
N SER A 249 -20.67 -31.02 6.35
CA SER A 249 -20.99 -32.25 5.62
C SER A 249 -19.87 -33.31 5.61
N GLY A 250 -18.72 -33.05 6.24
CA GLY A 250 -17.55 -33.93 6.21
C GLY A 250 -16.76 -33.87 4.90
N THR A 251 -16.99 -32.83 4.09
CA THR A 251 -16.39 -32.64 2.77
C THR A 251 -15.16 -31.73 2.86
N PHE A 252 -14.04 -32.16 2.28
CA PHE A 252 -12.86 -31.33 2.09
C PHE A 252 -13.01 -30.53 0.79
N THR A 253 -12.88 -29.21 0.87
CA THR A 253 -12.84 -28.34 -0.32
C THR A 253 -11.42 -27.88 -0.55
N THR A 254 -10.88 -28.13 -1.73
CA THR A 254 -9.52 -27.72 -2.05
C THR A 254 -9.41 -26.21 -2.28
N TRP A 255 -8.18 -25.70 -2.29
CA TRP A 255 -7.89 -24.39 -2.89
C TRP A 255 -8.40 -24.29 -4.33
N LYS A 256 -8.72 -23.08 -4.77
CA LYS A 256 -9.29 -22.83 -6.10
C LYS A 256 -8.19 -22.59 -7.11
N GLU A 257 -8.18 -23.38 -8.17
CA GLU A 257 -7.44 -23.10 -9.37
C GLU A 257 -8.16 -22.02 -10.17
N VAL A 258 -7.41 -21.11 -10.80
CA VAL A 258 -7.94 -20.10 -11.72
C VAL A 258 -7.47 -20.36 -13.14
N ILE A 259 -8.36 -20.09 -14.09
CA ILE A 259 -8.09 -20.08 -15.53
C ILE A 259 -8.61 -18.77 -16.10
N GLY A 260 -7.73 -17.90 -16.58
CA GLY A 260 -8.10 -16.57 -17.07
C GLY A 260 -7.69 -16.30 -18.51
N ALA A 261 -8.55 -15.59 -19.24
CA ALA A 261 -8.31 -15.14 -20.60
C ALA A 261 -7.57 -13.80 -20.63
N THR A 262 -6.58 -13.64 -21.52
CA THR A 262 -5.86 -12.38 -21.75
C THR A 262 -6.02 -11.87 -23.17
N ARG A 263 -5.58 -10.64 -23.43
CA ARG A 263 -5.69 -9.96 -24.73
C ARG A 263 -4.55 -10.24 -25.71
N SER A 264 -3.45 -10.82 -25.24
CA SER A 264 -2.29 -11.13 -26.09
C SER A 264 -1.49 -12.31 -25.54
N THR A 265 -0.59 -12.86 -26.36
CA THR A 265 0.52 -13.74 -25.94
C THR A 265 1.75 -12.93 -25.47
N ASP A 266 1.75 -11.61 -25.64
CA ASP A 266 2.83 -10.72 -25.18
C ASP A 266 2.89 -10.67 -23.65
N MET A 267 4.08 -10.91 -23.07
CA MET A 267 4.29 -10.99 -21.62
C MET A 267 3.74 -9.79 -20.85
N ASP A 268 4.10 -8.56 -21.26
CA ASP A 268 3.68 -7.36 -20.53
C ASP A 268 2.15 -7.14 -20.61
N VAL A 269 1.46 -7.63 -21.66
CA VAL A 269 -0.01 -7.53 -21.79
C VAL A 269 -0.70 -8.61 -20.94
N ILE A 270 -0.17 -9.84 -20.97
CA ILE A 270 -0.64 -10.93 -20.11
C ILE A 270 -0.53 -10.51 -18.64
N GLN A 271 0.60 -9.93 -18.23
CA GLN A 271 0.81 -9.42 -16.87
C GLN A 271 -0.26 -8.41 -16.46
N THR A 272 -0.61 -7.47 -17.33
CA THR A 272 -1.68 -6.51 -17.04
C THR A 272 -3.04 -7.20 -16.81
N ASP A 273 -3.39 -8.20 -17.63
CA ASP A 273 -4.65 -8.93 -17.48
C ASP A 273 -4.66 -9.87 -16.26
N PHE A 274 -3.53 -10.48 -15.93
CA PHE A 274 -3.35 -11.29 -14.72
C PHE A 274 -3.40 -10.42 -13.46
N PHE A 275 -2.71 -9.28 -13.44
CA PHE A 275 -2.72 -8.38 -12.29
C PHE A 275 -4.09 -7.71 -12.08
N SER A 276 -4.89 -7.54 -13.14
CA SER A 276 -6.31 -7.17 -12.97
C SER A 276 -7.10 -8.22 -12.20
N TYR A 277 -6.82 -9.51 -12.40
CA TYR A 277 -7.43 -10.57 -11.60
C TYR A 277 -6.88 -10.60 -10.17
N ILE A 278 -5.57 -10.42 -9.99
CA ILE A 278 -4.98 -10.31 -8.64
C ILE A 278 -5.59 -9.15 -7.87
N HIS A 279 -5.85 -8.01 -8.54
CA HIS A 279 -6.54 -6.88 -7.93
C HIS A 279 -7.93 -7.26 -7.40
N ASP A 280 -8.72 -8.04 -8.17
CA ASP A 280 -10.07 -8.48 -7.78
C ASP A 280 -10.09 -9.33 -6.49
N ILE A 281 -9.04 -10.12 -6.24
CA ILE A 281 -8.95 -10.99 -5.05
C ILE A 281 -8.15 -10.38 -3.89
N SER A 282 -7.40 -9.31 -4.17
CA SER A 282 -6.53 -8.69 -3.19
C SER A 282 -7.32 -7.91 -2.13
N VAL A 283 -6.72 -7.76 -0.95
CA VAL A 283 -7.14 -6.71 -0.02
C VAL A 283 -6.92 -5.35 -0.71
N PRO A 284 -7.86 -4.40 -0.61
CA PRO A 284 -7.67 -3.08 -1.19
C PRO A 284 -6.41 -2.41 -0.66
N VAL A 285 -5.70 -1.71 -1.54
CA VAL A 285 -4.55 -0.87 -1.20
C VAL A 285 -4.76 0.53 -1.75
N ASP A 286 -4.66 1.50 -0.85
CA ASP A 286 -4.55 2.91 -1.15
C ASP A 286 -3.13 3.39 -0.80
N PHE A 287 -2.79 4.62 -1.18
CA PHE A 287 -1.50 5.19 -0.82
C PHE A 287 -1.37 5.35 0.70
N ARG A 288 -0.48 4.55 1.28
CA ARG A 288 -0.21 4.49 2.71
C ARG A 288 1.12 5.14 3.06
N ILE A 289 1.09 6.01 4.06
CA ILE A 289 2.25 6.72 4.60
C ILE A 289 2.35 6.38 6.09
N GLN A 290 3.52 5.97 6.57
CA GLN A 290 3.73 5.76 8.00
C GLN A 290 5.17 5.98 8.41
N TYR A 291 5.43 6.27 9.68
CA TYR A 291 6.77 6.43 10.23
C TYR A 291 7.28 5.11 10.83
N ASN A 292 8.56 4.78 10.63
CA ASN A 292 9.18 3.62 11.26
C ASN A 292 10.53 3.97 11.92
N SER A 293 10.69 3.53 13.19
CA SER A 293 11.84 3.86 14.04
C SER A 293 13.16 3.16 13.70
N TRP A 294 13.19 2.18 12.79
CA TRP A 294 14.38 1.35 12.55
C TRP A 294 15.61 2.17 12.16
N TYR A 295 15.49 3.04 11.16
CA TYR A 295 16.61 3.88 10.73
C TYR A 295 16.85 5.12 11.61
N ASP A 296 16.00 5.34 12.61
CA ASP A 296 16.21 6.37 13.62
C ASP A 296 17.07 5.85 14.79
N PHE A 297 16.72 4.67 15.33
CA PHE A 297 17.35 4.14 16.55
C PHE A 297 17.78 2.68 16.50
N MET A 298 17.45 1.92 15.46
CA MET A 298 17.65 0.46 15.43
C MET A 298 17.07 -0.18 16.71
N LEU A 299 17.82 -1.03 17.42
CA LEU A 299 17.38 -1.68 18.66
C LEU A 299 17.31 -0.75 19.89
N ASP A 300 17.79 0.49 19.78
CA ASP A 300 17.92 1.43 20.91
C ASP A 300 16.66 2.28 21.15
N ILE A 301 15.51 1.82 20.65
CA ILE A 301 14.20 2.41 20.96
C ILE A 301 13.86 2.29 22.45
N ASN A 302 13.23 3.30 23.01
CA ASN A 302 12.60 3.31 24.33
C ASN A 302 11.38 4.25 24.31
N GLU A 303 10.56 4.24 25.37
CA GLU A 303 9.34 5.06 25.40
C GLU A 303 9.64 6.56 25.13
N ASN A 304 10.69 7.13 25.72
CA ASN A 304 11.00 8.56 25.58
C ASN A 304 11.43 8.97 24.17
N ASN A 305 12.38 8.24 23.55
CA ASN A 305 12.88 8.63 22.22
C ASN A 305 11.82 8.39 21.13
N ILE A 306 10.97 7.38 21.28
CA ILE A 306 9.82 7.13 20.41
C ILE A 306 8.82 8.29 20.48
N LEU A 307 8.41 8.68 21.69
CA LEU A 307 7.48 9.80 21.87
C LEU A 307 8.02 11.12 21.33
N ASN A 308 9.33 11.37 21.46
CA ASN A 308 9.97 12.55 20.89
C ASN A 308 9.95 12.52 19.36
N SER A 309 10.27 11.38 18.76
CA SER A 309 10.29 11.23 17.30
C SER A 309 8.90 11.36 16.71
N PHE A 310 7.87 10.79 17.36
CA PHE A 310 6.48 10.94 16.93
C PHE A 310 6.08 12.42 16.87
N ARG A 311 6.39 13.20 17.92
CA ARG A 311 6.08 14.65 17.95
C ARG A 311 6.85 15.44 16.89
N GLU A 312 8.14 15.13 16.69
CA GLU A 312 8.97 15.86 15.73
C GLU A 312 8.62 15.53 14.28
N VAL A 313 8.37 14.26 13.98
CA VAL A 313 7.93 13.81 12.66
C VAL A 313 6.52 14.34 12.36
N GLU A 314 5.59 14.26 13.32
CA GLU A 314 4.27 14.89 13.16
C GLU A 314 4.41 16.37 12.84
N ARG A 315 5.17 17.11 13.64
CA ARG A 315 5.43 18.53 13.43
C ARG A 315 6.02 18.80 12.04
N GLY A 316 7.05 18.06 11.64
CA GLY A 316 7.70 18.22 10.35
C GLY A 316 6.75 18.00 9.17
N LEU A 317 5.78 17.09 9.31
CA LEU A 317 4.79 16.78 8.29
C LEU A 317 3.63 17.79 8.28
N THR A 318 2.99 18.02 9.41
CA THR A 318 1.75 18.81 9.47
C THR A 318 1.98 20.32 9.31
N GLN A 319 3.13 20.84 9.76
CA GLN A 319 3.56 22.22 9.49
C GLN A 319 3.87 22.48 8.00
N ASN A 320 3.97 21.42 7.20
CA ASN A 320 4.11 21.47 5.75
C ASN A 320 2.85 20.95 5.02
N GLY A 321 1.72 20.85 5.72
CA GLY A 321 0.43 20.55 5.09
C GLY A 321 0.17 19.08 4.78
N VAL A 322 1.02 18.15 5.22
CA VAL A 322 0.78 16.71 5.06
C VAL A 322 -0.35 16.28 6.01
N ARG A 323 -1.27 15.45 5.53
CA ARG A 323 -2.32 14.82 6.36
C ARG A 323 -1.68 13.98 7.50
N PRO A 324 -2.40 13.67 8.59
CA PRO A 324 -1.94 12.67 9.53
C PRO A 324 -1.55 11.38 8.79
N ILE A 325 -0.39 10.82 9.16
CA ILE A 325 0.08 9.55 8.60
C ILE A 325 -0.75 8.39 9.14
N ASP A 326 -0.71 7.25 8.48
CA ASP A 326 -1.58 6.11 8.78
C ASP A 326 -1.10 5.30 9.99
N SER A 327 0.19 5.34 10.31
CA SER A 327 0.72 4.81 11.58
C SER A 327 2.01 5.49 12.01
N TYR A 328 2.25 5.46 13.33
CA TYR A 328 3.58 5.54 13.91
C TYR A 328 4.02 4.16 14.43
N VAL A 329 5.18 3.69 13.97
CA VAL A 329 5.62 2.30 14.19
C VAL A 329 6.81 2.22 15.12
N MET A 330 6.72 1.33 16.11
CA MET A 330 7.87 0.83 16.85
C MET A 330 8.41 -0.42 16.16
N ASP A 331 9.62 -0.31 15.61
CA ASP A 331 10.34 -1.45 15.01
C ASP A 331 11.00 -2.33 16.11
N ASP A 332 11.92 -3.24 15.75
CA ASP A 332 12.57 -4.14 16.69
C ASP A 332 13.28 -3.41 17.86
N GLY A 333 13.27 -4.02 19.04
CA GLY A 333 13.88 -3.51 20.27
C GLY A 333 12.92 -3.33 21.44
N TRP A 334 11.60 -3.49 21.24
CA TRP A 334 10.59 -3.38 22.31
C TRP A 334 10.45 -4.65 23.17
N ASN A 335 10.85 -5.79 22.62
CA ASN A 335 10.59 -7.12 23.16
C ASN A 335 11.66 -7.60 24.16
N ALA A 336 11.23 -8.44 25.11
CA ALA A 336 12.06 -9.01 26.18
C ALA A 336 12.79 -10.27 25.72
N TYR A 337 13.78 -10.07 24.85
CA TYR A 337 14.68 -11.11 24.35
C TYR A 337 16.13 -10.59 24.29
N GLY A 338 17.07 -11.47 23.95
CA GLY A 338 18.48 -11.07 23.88
C GLY A 338 19.00 -10.62 25.25
N PRO A 339 19.49 -9.36 25.41
CA PRO A 339 19.89 -8.78 26.69
C PRO A 339 18.76 -8.69 27.73
N TRP A 340 17.51 -8.65 27.28
CA TRP A 340 16.33 -8.45 28.13
C TRP A 340 15.59 -9.75 28.49
N GLN A 341 16.12 -10.91 28.09
CA GLN A 341 15.43 -12.19 28.22
C GLN A 341 15.14 -12.58 29.69
N GLU A 342 15.99 -12.18 30.64
CA GLU A 342 15.81 -12.54 32.06
C GLU A 342 14.57 -11.88 32.70
N GLU A 343 14.14 -10.75 32.13
CA GLU A 343 12.92 -10.03 32.51
C GLU A 343 11.65 -10.71 31.97
N ASN A 344 11.76 -11.59 30.98
CA ASN A 344 10.63 -12.20 30.29
C ASN A 344 9.92 -13.26 31.16
N LYS A 345 8.91 -12.83 31.91
CA LYS A 345 8.08 -13.73 32.74
C LYS A 345 6.94 -14.40 31.96
N ALA A 346 6.55 -13.83 30.82
CA ALA A 346 5.53 -14.40 29.94
C ALA A 346 5.99 -15.70 29.28
N LYS A 347 7.32 -15.93 29.22
CA LYS A 347 7.94 -17.06 28.52
C LYS A 347 7.57 -17.11 27.04
N PHE A 348 7.25 -15.95 26.49
CA PHE A 348 6.75 -15.73 25.13
C PHE A 348 7.08 -14.29 24.70
N TRP A 349 6.52 -13.79 23.59
CA TRP A 349 6.60 -12.37 23.24
C TRP A 349 6.03 -11.50 24.37
N SER A 350 6.84 -10.57 24.88
CA SER A 350 6.47 -9.60 25.91
C SER A 350 7.35 -8.36 25.81
N PHE A 351 6.89 -7.23 26.37
CA PHE A 351 7.65 -5.98 26.42
C PHE A 351 8.81 -6.07 27.41
N ASN A 352 9.93 -5.39 27.12
CA ASN A 352 11.05 -5.20 28.04
C ASN A 352 10.89 -3.91 28.87
N SER A 353 11.76 -3.73 29.87
CA SER A 353 11.73 -2.58 30.77
C SER A 353 11.95 -1.20 30.13
N LYS A 354 12.33 -1.10 28.85
CA LYS A 354 12.38 0.18 28.11
C LYS A 354 10.98 0.74 27.81
N PHE A 355 9.95 -0.10 27.93
CA PHE A 355 8.53 0.23 27.73
C PHE A 355 7.73 -0.15 28.98
N PRO A 356 7.86 0.61 30.09
CA PRO A 356 7.24 0.27 31.37
C PRO A 356 5.71 0.24 31.32
N ASN A 357 5.11 0.96 30.37
CA ASN A 357 3.67 0.98 30.11
C ASN A 357 3.30 0.24 28.81
N GLU A 358 4.16 -0.68 28.37
CA GLU A 358 4.01 -1.42 27.11
C GLU A 358 3.79 -0.43 25.95
N LEU A 359 2.69 -0.55 25.19
CA LEU A 359 2.36 0.38 24.11
C LEU A 359 1.31 1.42 24.47
N PHE A 360 0.82 1.49 25.71
CA PHE A 360 -0.24 2.44 26.06
C PHE A 360 0.18 3.88 25.79
N THR A 361 1.38 4.29 26.21
CA THR A 361 1.86 5.65 26.00
C THR A 361 2.10 6.00 24.52
N PRO A 362 2.84 5.20 23.73
CA PRO A 362 3.06 5.52 22.31
C PRO A 362 1.78 5.41 21.46
N SER A 363 0.90 4.45 21.73
CA SER A 363 -0.39 4.35 21.02
C SER A 363 -1.31 5.52 21.37
N ASP A 364 -1.40 5.90 22.64
CA ASP A 364 -2.17 7.06 23.08
C ASP A 364 -1.71 8.36 22.40
N LEU A 365 -0.39 8.59 22.31
CA LEU A 365 0.13 9.74 21.60
C LEU A 365 -0.24 9.69 20.11
N SER A 366 -0.06 8.53 19.46
CA SER A 366 -0.38 8.36 18.03
C SER A 366 -1.85 8.72 17.74
N HIS A 367 -2.79 8.23 18.55
CA HIS A 367 -4.21 8.58 18.44
C HIS A 367 -4.49 10.07 18.69
N ARG A 368 -3.80 10.69 19.65
CA ARG A 368 -3.89 12.14 19.89
C ARG A 368 -3.36 12.97 18.73
N LEU A 369 -2.51 12.41 17.87
CA LEU A 369 -2.04 13.01 16.62
C LEU A 369 -2.96 12.72 15.42
N SER A 370 -4.15 12.13 15.66
CA SER A 370 -5.08 11.68 14.61
C SER A 370 -4.47 10.63 13.67
N SER A 371 -3.59 9.78 14.21
CA SER A 371 -2.94 8.65 13.53
C SER A 371 -3.17 7.37 14.34
N ASP A 372 -2.68 6.23 13.87
CA ASP A 372 -2.75 4.93 14.55
C ASP A 372 -1.36 4.41 14.94
N CYS A 373 -1.32 3.25 15.60
CA CYS A 373 -0.09 2.62 16.07
C CYS A 373 0.25 1.36 15.26
N GLY A 374 1.54 1.16 14.99
CA GLY A 374 2.04 -0.05 14.35
C GLY A 374 3.15 -0.73 15.15
N LEU A 375 3.30 -2.03 14.95
CA LEU A 375 4.30 -2.84 15.65
C LEU A 375 5.04 -3.78 14.69
N TRP A 376 6.35 -3.87 14.87
CA TRP A 376 7.17 -4.90 14.25
C TRP A 376 7.17 -6.19 15.09
N LEU A 377 7.16 -7.34 14.42
CA LEU A 377 7.43 -8.64 15.03
C LEU A 377 8.08 -9.55 14.00
N GLY A 378 9.20 -10.19 14.35
CA GLY A 378 9.81 -11.23 13.51
C GLY A 378 9.28 -12.63 13.86
N PRO A 379 8.45 -13.29 13.03
CA PRO A 379 7.85 -14.58 13.40
C PRO A 379 8.84 -15.69 13.75
N ARG A 380 10.04 -15.68 13.15
CA ARG A 380 11.14 -16.60 13.45
C ARG A 380 12.05 -16.16 14.61
N GLY A 381 11.70 -15.06 15.28
CA GLY A 381 12.53 -14.34 16.24
C GLY A 381 13.13 -13.07 15.63
N GLY A 382 13.72 -12.20 16.45
CA GLY A 382 14.31 -10.95 15.96
C GLY A 382 15.78 -11.02 15.53
N TYR A 383 16.23 -9.96 14.86
CA TYR A 383 17.41 -9.94 13.99
C TYR A 383 18.65 -10.58 14.62
N ASN A 384 18.99 -10.17 15.85
CA ASN A 384 20.25 -10.54 16.50
C ASN A 384 20.11 -11.68 17.52
N TYR A 385 18.88 -12.11 17.85
CA TYR A 385 18.63 -12.98 19.01
C TYR A 385 17.71 -14.18 18.72
N PHE A 386 17.36 -14.43 17.45
CA PHE A 386 16.42 -15.48 17.04
C PHE A 386 16.74 -16.86 17.62
N ILE A 387 18.00 -17.34 17.59
CA ILE A 387 18.37 -18.66 18.12
C ILE A 387 18.17 -18.77 19.64
N LYS A 388 18.58 -17.75 20.38
CA LYS A 388 18.48 -17.72 21.85
C LYS A 388 17.01 -17.70 22.27
N PHE A 389 16.21 -16.92 21.56
CA PHE A 389 14.77 -16.84 21.81
C PHE A 389 14.04 -18.12 21.43
N ALA A 390 14.42 -18.79 20.32
CA ALA A 390 13.85 -20.08 19.96
C ALA A 390 14.10 -21.17 21.02
N ARG A 391 15.31 -21.23 21.60
CA ARG A 391 15.62 -22.13 22.72
C ARG A 391 14.79 -21.80 23.96
N PHE A 392 14.69 -20.52 24.29
CA PHE A 392 13.86 -20.05 25.41
C PHE A 392 12.39 -20.47 25.27
N LEU A 393 11.83 -20.36 24.06
CA LEU A 393 10.46 -20.81 23.79
C LEU A 393 10.33 -22.34 23.91
N GLU A 394 11.30 -23.10 23.41
CA GLU A 394 11.32 -24.57 23.51
C GLU A 394 11.42 -25.05 24.96
N GLU A 395 12.35 -24.48 25.75
CA GLU A 395 12.55 -24.80 27.17
C GLU A 395 11.29 -24.54 28.01
N ASN A 396 10.44 -23.61 27.58
CA ASN A 396 9.20 -23.25 28.25
C ASN A 396 7.94 -23.87 27.60
N GLY A 397 8.09 -24.76 26.61
CA GLY A 397 6.98 -25.44 25.95
C GLY A 397 6.08 -24.54 25.09
N ASN A 398 6.53 -23.33 24.73
CA ASN A 398 5.76 -22.34 23.97
C ASN A 398 6.16 -22.26 22.49
N GLY A 399 7.05 -23.14 22.04
CA GLY A 399 7.52 -23.21 20.67
C GLY A 399 8.55 -24.33 20.51
N LYS A 400 9.22 -24.36 19.36
CA LYS A 400 10.25 -25.36 19.06
C LYS A 400 11.42 -24.69 18.36
N LEU A 401 12.64 -25.10 18.70
CA LEU A 401 13.83 -24.76 17.93
C LEU A 401 13.82 -25.54 16.62
N ASN A 402 13.85 -24.82 15.51
CA ASN A 402 14.17 -25.37 14.21
C ASN A 402 15.70 -25.52 14.12
N ARG A 403 16.18 -26.76 14.19
CA ARG A 403 17.63 -27.04 14.19
C ARG A 403 18.26 -26.85 12.81
N ASN A 404 17.45 -26.86 11.75
CA ASN A 404 17.93 -26.75 10.37
C ASN A 404 18.26 -25.31 9.96
N SER A 405 17.61 -24.32 10.60
CA SER A 405 17.86 -22.88 10.40
C SER A 405 18.18 -22.11 11.69
N SER A 406 18.25 -22.79 12.83
CA SER A 406 18.60 -22.23 14.15
C SER A 406 17.67 -21.09 14.60
N ASP A 407 16.38 -21.21 14.33
CA ASP A 407 15.33 -20.22 14.60
C ASP A 407 14.05 -20.88 15.15
N ILE A 408 12.95 -20.14 15.26
CA ILE A 408 11.66 -20.68 15.74
C ILE A 408 11.02 -21.53 14.62
N CYS A 409 10.46 -22.70 14.95
CA CYS A 409 9.52 -23.39 14.06
C CYS A 409 8.22 -22.57 13.92
N THR A 410 8.13 -21.75 12.88
CA THR A 410 7.07 -20.74 12.69
C THR A 410 5.69 -21.28 12.33
N ASN A 411 5.51 -22.60 12.27
CA ASN A 411 4.20 -23.25 12.15
C ASN A 411 3.85 -24.12 13.37
N HIS A 412 4.67 -24.15 14.43
CA HIS A 412 4.42 -25.01 15.58
C HIS A 412 3.07 -24.66 16.22
N LYS A 413 2.15 -25.63 16.38
CA LYS A 413 0.76 -25.40 16.78
C LYS A 413 0.60 -24.49 17.99
N VAL A 414 1.33 -24.78 19.08
CA VAL A 414 1.29 -23.98 20.32
C VAL A 414 1.82 -22.55 20.10
N TYR A 415 2.85 -22.41 19.25
CA TYR A 415 3.46 -21.11 18.96
C TYR A 415 2.49 -20.24 18.17
N CYS A 416 1.90 -20.78 17.10
CA CYS A 416 0.93 -20.08 16.26
C CYS A 416 -0.31 -19.64 17.03
N GLU A 417 -0.88 -20.49 17.89
CA GLU A 417 -2.05 -20.12 18.70
C GLU A 417 -1.74 -19.01 19.71
N LYS A 418 -0.57 -19.06 20.36
CA LYS A 418 -0.12 -17.98 21.25
C LYS A 418 0.16 -16.69 20.50
N LEU A 419 0.74 -16.78 19.30
CA LEU A 419 1.03 -15.61 18.48
C LEU A 419 -0.25 -14.96 17.95
N LYS A 420 -1.22 -15.77 17.50
CA LYS A 420 -2.58 -15.30 17.18
C LYS A 420 -3.17 -14.52 18.35
N THR A 421 -3.11 -15.09 19.56
CA THR A 421 -3.61 -14.44 20.78
C THR A 421 -2.89 -13.12 21.05
N PHE A 422 -1.56 -13.09 20.90
CA PHE A 422 -0.75 -11.87 21.09
C PHE A 422 -1.13 -10.76 20.09
N PHE A 423 -1.28 -11.09 18.80
CA PHE A 423 -1.70 -10.11 17.80
C PHE A 423 -3.08 -9.54 18.12
N LEU A 424 -4.04 -10.40 18.46
CA LEU A 424 -5.40 -9.97 18.80
C LEU A 424 -5.45 -9.15 20.09
N ASP A 425 -4.62 -9.46 21.09
CA ASP A 425 -4.49 -8.68 22.33
C ASP A 425 -3.92 -7.28 22.05
N CYS A 426 -2.85 -7.19 21.26
CA CYS A 426 -2.26 -5.91 20.88
C CYS A 426 -3.22 -5.03 20.07
N GLN A 427 -3.94 -5.61 19.10
CA GLN A 427 -4.97 -4.90 18.35
C GLN A 427 -6.10 -4.40 19.26
N GLN A 428 -6.52 -5.21 20.24
CA GLN A 428 -7.59 -4.82 21.16
C GLN A 428 -7.17 -3.73 22.15
N ARG A 429 -5.97 -3.84 22.73
CA ARG A 429 -5.50 -2.96 23.82
C ARG A 429 -4.90 -1.65 23.32
N PHE A 430 -4.26 -1.67 22.16
CA PHE A 430 -3.47 -0.55 21.64
C PHE A 430 -3.97 -0.01 20.30
N ASP A 431 -5.08 -0.55 19.77
CA ASP A 431 -5.65 -0.22 18.44
C ASP A 431 -4.62 -0.29 17.30
N VAL A 432 -3.78 -1.35 17.31
CA VAL A 432 -2.75 -1.55 16.27
C VAL A 432 -3.42 -1.73 14.89
N ASN A 433 -3.02 -0.90 13.92
CA ASN A 433 -3.46 -1.00 12.52
C ASN A 433 -2.35 -1.40 11.53
N TYR A 434 -1.12 -1.60 12.00
CA TYR A 434 -0.02 -2.05 11.16
C TYR A 434 0.84 -3.13 11.83
N TRP A 435 1.13 -4.18 11.07
CA TRP A 435 2.08 -5.23 11.43
C TRP A 435 3.17 -5.37 10.37
N LYS A 436 4.43 -5.15 10.78
CA LYS A 436 5.62 -5.53 10.01
C LYS A 436 6.05 -6.93 10.47
N LEU A 437 5.79 -7.95 9.64
CA LEU A 437 6.06 -9.34 9.98
C LEU A 437 7.35 -9.82 9.33
N ASP A 438 8.40 -9.88 10.16
CA ASP A 438 9.78 -9.88 9.69
C ASP A 438 10.54 -11.19 9.91
N GLY A 439 10.17 -12.16 9.08
CA GLY A 439 10.86 -13.42 8.99
C GLY A 439 9.96 -14.63 9.21
N PHE A 440 9.61 -15.29 8.11
CA PHE A 440 8.83 -16.52 8.09
C PHE A 440 9.74 -17.77 8.07
N SER A 441 9.34 -18.83 7.37
CA SER A 441 10.11 -20.08 7.34
C SER A 441 11.28 -19.99 6.35
N ALA A 442 12.51 -20.07 6.88
CA ALA A 442 13.71 -20.17 6.04
C ALA A 442 13.96 -21.60 5.53
N ARG A 443 13.77 -22.61 6.41
CA ARG A 443 13.94 -24.03 6.10
C ARG A 443 12.93 -24.87 6.89
N PRO A 444 12.40 -25.96 6.34
CA PRO A 444 11.63 -26.93 7.11
C PRO A 444 12.46 -27.48 8.29
N PRO A 445 11.87 -27.65 9.48
CA PRO A 445 12.53 -28.19 10.66
C PRO A 445 12.66 -29.72 10.60
N GLN A 446 13.35 -30.27 11.59
CA GLN A 446 13.33 -31.70 11.90
C GLN A 446 11.88 -32.20 12.15
N PRO A 447 11.58 -33.51 11.98
CA PRO A 447 10.31 -34.07 12.40
C PRO A 447 10.00 -33.83 13.89
N ASP A 448 8.72 -33.63 14.21
CA ASP A 448 8.26 -33.49 15.59
C ASP A 448 7.51 -34.75 16.07
N PRO A 449 8.10 -35.54 16.99
CA PRO A 449 7.45 -36.73 17.55
C PRO A 449 6.13 -36.42 18.28
N GLN A 450 5.93 -35.18 18.72
CA GLN A 450 4.73 -34.75 19.44
C GLN A 450 3.59 -34.34 18.51
N GLY A 451 3.83 -34.25 17.19
CA GLY A 451 2.80 -33.93 16.20
C GLY A 451 2.31 -32.48 16.24
N ASN A 452 3.11 -31.52 16.71
CA ASN A 452 2.73 -30.10 16.70
C ASN A 452 2.82 -29.46 15.32
N TYR A 453 3.45 -30.13 14.36
CA TYR A 453 3.50 -29.76 12.95
C TYR A 453 3.83 -30.99 12.11
N ILE A 454 3.49 -30.94 10.82
CA ILE A 454 3.85 -31.96 9.86
C ILE A 454 5.23 -31.69 9.25
N SER A 455 5.96 -32.75 8.93
CA SER A 455 7.22 -32.70 8.18
C SER A 455 7.20 -33.69 7.02
N GLY A 456 8.13 -33.54 6.08
CA GLY A 456 8.30 -34.41 4.91
C GLY A 456 7.65 -33.87 3.63
N GLY A 457 7.47 -34.78 2.67
CA GLY A 457 7.09 -34.44 1.30
C GLY A 457 8.29 -34.02 0.46
N TYR A 458 8.08 -33.92 -0.86
CA TYR A 458 9.11 -33.42 -1.77
C TYR A 458 9.58 -32.04 -1.31
N GLN A 459 10.89 -31.85 -1.15
CA GLN A 459 11.50 -30.61 -0.66
C GLN A 459 10.86 -30.10 0.66
N GLY A 460 10.33 -30.97 1.52
CA GLY A 460 9.70 -30.55 2.78
C GLY A 460 8.35 -29.83 2.63
N MET A 461 7.67 -29.98 1.50
CA MET A 461 6.45 -29.22 1.18
C MET A 461 5.25 -29.47 2.08
N TYR A 462 5.18 -30.59 2.82
CA TYR A 462 4.10 -30.76 3.80
C TYR A 462 4.18 -29.69 4.89
N TYR A 463 5.40 -29.40 5.35
CA TYR A 463 5.66 -28.36 6.33
C TYR A 463 5.33 -26.98 5.77
N VAL A 464 5.84 -26.65 4.57
CA VAL A 464 5.66 -25.34 3.94
C VAL A 464 4.18 -25.05 3.70
N THR A 465 3.42 -26.07 3.31
CA THR A 465 1.97 -25.93 3.09
C THR A 465 1.24 -25.67 4.41
N GLU A 466 1.45 -26.51 5.43
CA GLU A 466 0.82 -26.32 6.74
C GLU A 466 1.21 -24.98 7.37
N HIS A 467 2.46 -24.53 7.18
CA HIS A 467 2.93 -23.22 7.61
C HIS A 467 2.03 -22.12 7.06
N TRP A 468 1.87 -22.02 5.74
CA TRP A 468 1.07 -20.95 5.16
C TRP A 468 -0.42 -21.09 5.47
N GLU A 469 -0.96 -22.31 5.55
CA GLU A 469 -2.34 -22.52 5.97
C GLU A 469 -2.62 -21.97 7.39
N ARG A 470 -1.73 -22.22 8.35
CA ARG A 470 -1.87 -21.67 9.72
C ARG A 470 -1.72 -20.15 9.74
N TRP A 471 -0.80 -19.59 8.97
CA TRP A 471 -0.61 -18.15 8.88
C TRP A 471 -1.78 -17.43 8.20
N ILE A 472 -2.39 -18.06 7.19
CA ILE A 472 -3.62 -17.56 6.56
C ILE A 472 -4.73 -17.47 7.59
N ASP A 473 -4.92 -18.49 8.44
CA ASP A 473 -5.92 -18.44 9.52
C ASP A 473 -5.63 -17.30 10.51
N ILE A 474 -4.36 -17.04 10.82
CA ILE A 474 -3.95 -15.92 11.69
C ILE A 474 -4.27 -14.58 11.02
N PHE A 475 -3.92 -14.38 9.75
CA PHE A 475 -4.22 -13.13 9.03
C PHE A 475 -5.73 -12.89 8.92
N GLN A 476 -6.50 -13.94 8.66
CA GLN A 476 -7.96 -13.86 8.67
C GLN A 476 -8.49 -13.46 10.05
N ALA A 477 -7.99 -14.06 11.13
CA ALA A 477 -8.40 -13.70 12.49
C ALA A 477 -8.08 -12.23 12.82
N MET A 478 -6.88 -11.76 12.48
CA MET A 478 -6.45 -10.37 12.68
C MET A 478 -7.37 -9.38 11.95
N ARG A 479 -7.71 -9.66 10.69
CA ARG A 479 -8.65 -8.84 9.90
C ARG A 479 -10.08 -8.90 10.42
N ASN A 480 -10.57 -10.09 10.77
CA ASN A 480 -11.93 -10.28 11.24
C ASN A 480 -12.19 -9.55 12.56
N GLN A 481 -11.21 -9.52 13.47
CA GLN A 481 -11.33 -8.79 14.75
C GLN A 481 -11.56 -7.29 14.55
N ARG A 482 -11.02 -6.71 13.46
CA ARG A 482 -11.15 -5.28 13.15
C ARG A 482 -12.52 -4.89 12.58
N GLY A 483 -13.37 -5.86 12.24
CA GLY A 483 -14.74 -5.62 11.76
C GLY A 483 -14.79 -4.65 10.58
N GLU A 484 -15.52 -3.54 10.74
CA GLU A 484 -15.64 -2.49 9.71
C GLU A 484 -14.30 -1.81 9.36
N LYS A 485 -13.34 -1.79 10.30
CA LYS A 485 -11.97 -1.26 10.08
C LYS A 485 -11.02 -2.30 9.47
N ARG A 486 -11.48 -3.44 8.97
CA ARG A 486 -10.62 -4.52 8.44
C ARG A 486 -9.66 -4.09 7.32
N ASN A 487 -10.04 -3.09 6.52
CA ASN A 487 -9.23 -2.59 5.39
C ASN A 487 -8.21 -1.52 5.80
N ASP A 488 -8.36 -0.94 6.99
CA ASP A 488 -7.32 -0.07 7.58
C ASP A 488 -6.17 -0.92 8.17
N LEU A 489 -6.34 -2.23 8.35
CA LEU A 489 -5.27 -3.10 8.83
C LEU A 489 -4.28 -3.36 7.70
N TRP A 490 -3.05 -2.92 7.89
CA TRP A 490 -1.95 -3.19 6.98
C TRP A 490 -1.05 -4.31 7.51
N ILE A 491 -0.96 -5.41 6.77
CA ILE A 491 -0.07 -6.54 7.08
C ILE A 491 1.04 -6.57 6.03
N ASN A 492 2.27 -6.29 6.45
CA ASN A 492 3.45 -6.30 5.60
C ASN A 492 4.26 -7.59 5.85
N LEU A 493 4.42 -8.42 4.82
CA LEU A 493 5.13 -9.70 4.86
C LEU A 493 6.56 -9.49 4.35
N THR A 494 7.57 -9.51 5.20
CA THR A 494 8.92 -9.12 4.77
C THR A 494 9.83 -10.29 4.46
N CYS A 495 10.64 -10.82 5.38
CA CYS A 495 11.68 -11.79 5.03
C CYS A 495 11.18 -13.24 4.91
N TYR A 496 11.81 -14.02 4.02
CA TYR A 496 11.53 -15.45 3.77
C TYR A 496 10.12 -15.73 3.23
N VAL A 497 9.65 -14.86 2.34
CA VAL A 497 8.35 -14.95 1.68
C VAL A 497 8.57 -15.00 0.17
N ASN A 498 8.03 -16.01 -0.50
CA ASN A 498 8.06 -16.05 -1.95
C ASN A 498 7.16 -14.95 -2.54
N PRO A 499 7.52 -14.32 -3.68
CA PRO A 499 6.75 -13.23 -4.29
C PRO A 499 5.50 -13.77 -5.02
N SER A 500 4.65 -14.45 -4.27
CA SER A 500 3.41 -15.03 -4.75
C SER A 500 2.29 -14.01 -4.62
N PRO A 501 1.60 -13.66 -5.72
CA PRO A 501 0.50 -12.69 -5.67
C PRO A 501 -0.70 -13.21 -4.88
N TRP A 502 -0.78 -14.51 -4.59
CA TRP A 502 -1.87 -15.12 -3.82
C TRP A 502 -1.87 -14.71 -2.34
N PHE A 503 -0.74 -14.24 -1.81
CA PHE A 503 -0.68 -13.65 -0.47
C PHE A 503 -1.59 -12.43 -0.33
N LEU A 504 -1.86 -11.73 -1.44
CA LEU A 504 -2.56 -10.45 -1.43
C LEU A 504 -4.03 -10.57 -1.03
N GLN A 505 -4.58 -11.79 -0.96
CA GLN A 505 -5.90 -12.05 -0.37
C GLN A 505 -5.96 -11.71 1.14
N TRP A 506 -4.80 -11.68 1.81
CA TRP A 506 -4.72 -11.49 3.26
C TRP A 506 -3.64 -10.51 3.70
N GLY A 507 -2.51 -10.41 2.99
CA GLY A 507 -1.46 -9.41 3.20
C GLY A 507 -1.60 -8.22 2.25
N ASN A 508 -1.10 -7.05 2.64
CA ASN A 508 -1.11 -5.86 1.77
C ASN A 508 0.14 -5.76 0.92
N SER A 509 1.29 -6.19 1.46
CA SER A 509 2.58 -6.06 0.77
C SER A 509 3.54 -7.20 1.07
N VAL A 510 4.45 -7.46 0.12
CA VAL A 510 5.53 -8.45 0.23
C VAL A 510 6.88 -7.79 -0.04
N TRP A 511 7.88 -8.03 0.81
CA TRP A 511 9.24 -7.52 0.60
C TRP A 511 9.94 -8.20 -0.58
N MET A 512 10.64 -7.41 -1.38
CA MET A 512 11.45 -7.91 -2.49
C MET A 512 12.71 -8.67 -2.02
N GLN A 513 12.62 -10.01 -2.01
CA GLN A 513 13.68 -10.90 -1.49
C GLN A 513 15.06 -10.72 -2.13
N ASN A 514 15.14 -10.13 -3.33
CA ASN A 514 16.38 -9.92 -4.06
C ASN A 514 17.16 -8.66 -3.66
N SER A 515 16.70 -7.93 -2.65
CA SER A 515 17.31 -6.68 -2.22
C SER A 515 17.95 -6.78 -0.83
N GLN A 516 18.83 -5.84 -0.51
CA GLN A 516 19.13 -5.44 0.87
C GLN A 516 18.18 -4.31 1.28
N ASP A 517 18.14 -3.99 2.57
CA ASP A 517 17.36 -2.86 3.09
C ASP A 517 17.81 -1.55 2.47
N ILE A 518 19.12 -1.32 2.44
CA ILE A 518 19.77 -0.25 1.69
C ILE A 518 20.94 -0.84 0.92
N GLY A 519 21.10 -0.45 -0.35
CA GLY A 519 22.24 -0.86 -1.16
C GLY A 519 22.68 0.25 -2.10
N ARG A 520 23.88 0.09 -2.64
CA ARG A 520 24.55 1.07 -3.50
C ARG A 520 25.13 0.37 -4.69
N LEU A 521 24.96 0.96 -5.86
CA LEU A 521 25.49 0.45 -7.12
C LEU A 521 26.23 1.57 -7.84
N ASN A 522 27.55 1.47 -7.90
CA ASN A 522 28.37 2.45 -8.60
C ASN A 522 28.47 2.10 -10.09
N VAL A 523 27.80 2.91 -10.91
CA VAL A 523 27.81 2.86 -12.38
C VAL A 523 28.61 4.03 -12.94
N LYS A 524 29.79 4.27 -12.35
CA LYS A 524 30.69 5.42 -12.60
C LYS A 524 30.14 6.78 -12.18
N ARG A 525 29.10 6.80 -11.34
CA ARG A 525 28.53 8.01 -10.73
C ARG A 525 28.60 7.90 -9.21
N LEU A 526 29.25 8.89 -8.59
CA LEU A 526 29.63 8.82 -7.18
C LEU A 526 28.61 9.46 -6.21
N SER A 527 27.62 10.22 -6.70
CA SER A 527 26.61 10.82 -5.82
C SER A 527 25.81 9.74 -5.07
N GLN A 528 25.32 10.04 -3.86
CA GLN A 528 24.48 9.09 -3.14
C GLN A 528 23.16 8.82 -3.87
N LEU A 529 22.53 9.87 -4.43
CA LEU A 529 21.34 9.75 -5.29
C LEU A 529 21.54 8.66 -6.35
N ASP A 530 22.63 8.76 -7.11
CA ASP A 530 22.87 7.87 -8.23
C ASP A 530 23.09 6.44 -7.81
N GLN A 531 23.86 6.22 -6.74
CA GLN A 531 24.16 4.88 -6.25
C GLN A 531 22.93 4.18 -5.66
N LEU A 532 22.10 4.92 -4.92
CA LEU A 532 20.87 4.40 -4.29
C LEU A 532 19.82 4.06 -5.34
N LEU A 533 19.54 4.97 -6.29
CA LEU A 533 18.58 4.72 -7.36
C LEU A 533 19.03 3.59 -8.28
N SER A 534 20.28 3.61 -8.74
CA SER A 534 20.78 2.56 -9.65
C SER A 534 20.75 1.18 -8.97
N TYR A 535 21.03 1.10 -7.66
CA TYR A 535 20.91 -0.16 -6.93
C TYR A 535 19.46 -0.63 -6.86
N ARG A 536 18.57 0.21 -6.33
CA ARG A 536 17.20 -0.20 -6.06
C ARG A 536 16.46 -0.52 -7.35
N ASP A 537 16.60 0.32 -8.37
CA ASP A 537 15.91 0.08 -9.64
C ASP A 537 16.50 -1.11 -10.41
N ASP A 538 17.77 -1.47 -10.17
CA ASP A 538 18.32 -2.73 -10.67
C ASP A 538 17.74 -3.95 -9.94
N ARG A 539 17.40 -3.84 -8.65
CA ARG A 539 16.62 -4.88 -7.96
C ARG A 539 15.21 -5.01 -8.52
N TYR A 540 14.56 -3.91 -8.90
CA TYR A 540 13.27 -3.96 -9.62
C TYR A 540 13.43 -4.62 -11.00
N PHE A 541 14.48 -4.30 -11.76
CA PHE A 541 14.77 -4.95 -13.04
C PHE A 541 15.01 -6.45 -12.87
N ASP A 542 15.85 -6.83 -11.90
CA ASP A 542 16.14 -8.21 -11.58
C ASP A 542 14.89 -9.00 -11.15
N PHE A 543 14.00 -8.38 -10.39
CA PHE A 543 12.73 -8.96 -9.94
C PHE A 543 11.76 -9.18 -11.12
N VAL A 544 11.56 -8.15 -11.94
CA VAL A 544 10.52 -8.12 -12.99
C VAL A 544 10.97 -8.78 -14.29
N LYS A 545 12.24 -8.63 -14.70
CA LYS A 545 12.73 -9.06 -16.02
C LYS A 545 13.64 -10.29 -15.94
N THR A 546 14.56 -10.36 -14.97
CA THR A 546 15.49 -11.51 -14.86
C THR A 546 14.81 -12.72 -14.21
N ARG A 547 14.21 -12.54 -13.03
CA ARG A 547 13.45 -13.58 -12.32
C ARG A 547 12.03 -13.72 -12.84
N ALA A 548 11.56 -12.72 -13.59
CA ALA A 548 10.25 -12.69 -14.21
C ALA A 548 9.12 -13.03 -13.21
N PHE A 549 9.21 -12.49 -11.99
CA PHE A 549 8.16 -12.68 -11.00
C PHE A 549 6.88 -11.97 -11.43
N GLN A 550 5.76 -12.69 -11.31
CA GLN A 550 4.43 -12.20 -11.66
C GLN A 550 3.78 -11.63 -10.40
N PHE A 551 4.25 -10.45 -9.98
CA PHE A 551 3.77 -9.78 -8.77
C PHE A 551 3.55 -8.27 -9.04
N PRO A 552 2.37 -7.70 -8.72
CA PRO A 552 2.09 -6.28 -9.00
C PRO A 552 2.96 -5.33 -8.15
N LEU A 553 3.53 -4.30 -8.79
CA LEU A 553 4.43 -3.35 -8.11
C LEU A 553 3.76 -2.58 -6.97
N ALA A 554 2.45 -2.32 -7.06
CA ALA A 554 1.69 -1.65 -6.01
C ALA A 554 1.79 -2.36 -4.65
N HIS A 555 1.96 -3.68 -4.65
CA HIS A 555 2.06 -4.50 -3.44
C HIS A 555 3.51 -4.83 -3.04
N LEU A 556 4.50 -4.33 -3.77
CA LEU A 556 5.89 -4.51 -3.36
C LEU A 556 6.19 -3.60 -2.19
N TYR A 557 6.82 -4.19 -1.19
CA TYR A 557 7.44 -3.45 -0.11
C TYR A 557 8.96 -3.47 -0.28
N ASN A 558 9.55 -2.34 0.06
CA ASN A 558 10.96 -2.22 0.31
C ASN A 558 11.17 -1.05 1.28
N HIS A 559 12.35 -0.97 1.90
CA HIS A 559 12.68 0.10 2.82
C HIS A 559 12.89 1.40 2.03
N ASP A 560 11.82 2.16 1.80
CA ASP A 560 11.82 3.48 1.16
C ASP A 560 10.66 4.34 1.71
N PRO A 561 10.86 5.65 1.84
CA PRO A 561 12.11 6.38 1.65
C PRO A 561 13.03 6.30 2.88
N ILE A 562 14.36 6.19 2.66
CA ILE A 562 15.36 6.18 3.76
C ILE A 562 16.08 7.54 3.83
N TYR A 563 16.00 8.20 4.99
CA TYR A 563 16.83 9.35 5.36
C TYR A 563 16.98 9.45 6.89
N GLY A 564 17.47 8.37 7.50
CA GLY A 564 17.62 8.21 8.96
C GLY A 564 19.07 8.11 9.42
N ASN A 565 19.26 8.35 10.73
CA ASN A 565 20.55 8.45 11.43
C ASN A 565 21.44 7.24 11.18
N THR A 566 20.86 6.04 11.18
CA THR A 566 21.62 4.79 11.05
C THR A 566 21.83 4.35 9.60
N ALA A 567 21.31 5.11 8.62
CA ALA A 567 21.51 4.87 7.19
C ALA A 567 22.78 5.51 6.60
N ASN A 568 23.49 6.33 7.38
CA ASN A 568 24.69 7.06 6.98
C ASN A 568 24.49 8.00 5.76
N LEU A 569 23.36 8.73 5.73
CA LEU A 569 23.02 9.67 4.64
C LEU A 569 23.07 11.16 5.02
N ALA A 570 23.35 11.49 6.29
CA ALA A 570 23.41 12.88 6.78
C ALA A 570 24.38 13.74 5.95
N GLY A 571 23.88 14.87 5.46
CA GLY A 571 24.62 15.81 4.61
C GLY A 571 25.11 15.22 3.28
N LYS A 572 24.57 14.10 2.80
CA LYS A 572 25.01 13.43 1.56
C LYS A 572 24.13 13.68 0.34
N MET A 573 22.97 14.30 0.51
CA MET A 573 22.09 14.71 -0.58
C MET A 573 21.68 16.17 -0.38
N ASN A 574 21.90 16.99 -1.39
CA ASN A 574 21.29 18.33 -1.42
C ASN A 574 19.77 18.23 -1.67
N ASP A 575 19.10 19.37 -1.75
CA ASP A 575 17.64 19.43 -1.88
C ASP A 575 17.14 18.85 -3.22
N ASP A 576 17.77 19.20 -4.34
CA ASP A 576 17.41 18.65 -5.66
C ASP A 576 17.67 17.15 -5.76
N GLU A 577 18.76 16.67 -5.14
CA GLU A 577 19.08 15.25 -5.07
C GLU A 577 18.05 14.49 -4.23
N PHE A 578 17.69 15.03 -3.06
CA PHE A 578 16.66 14.42 -2.21
C PHE A 578 15.30 14.39 -2.91
N ARG A 579 14.89 15.49 -3.56
CA ARG A 579 13.67 15.54 -4.36
C ARG A 579 13.68 14.52 -5.50
N THR A 580 14.78 14.43 -6.25
CA THR A 580 14.92 13.47 -7.35
C THR A 580 14.87 12.03 -6.86
N TYR A 581 15.48 11.75 -5.70
CA TYR A 581 15.38 10.45 -5.03
C TYR A 581 13.91 10.12 -4.77
N LEU A 582 13.16 10.99 -4.07
CA LEU A 582 11.73 10.74 -3.77
C LEU A 582 10.87 10.61 -5.04
N MET A 583 11.04 11.48 -6.02
CA MET A 583 10.24 11.48 -7.26
C MET A 583 10.45 10.22 -8.10
N MET A 584 11.68 9.72 -8.23
CA MET A 584 11.92 8.45 -8.91
C MET A 584 11.30 7.27 -8.15
N MET A 585 11.41 7.26 -6.82
CA MET A 585 10.78 6.23 -5.99
C MET A 585 9.26 6.21 -6.16
N ALA A 586 8.63 7.38 -6.25
CA ALA A 586 7.19 7.51 -6.44
C ALA A 586 6.70 6.85 -7.74
N THR A 587 7.50 6.94 -8.80
CA THR A 587 7.13 6.39 -10.12
C THR A 587 7.18 4.87 -10.18
N ARG A 588 7.72 4.20 -9.15
CA ARG A 588 7.65 2.73 -9.02
C ARG A 588 6.24 2.23 -8.73
N GLY A 589 5.35 3.11 -8.27
CA GLY A 589 3.93 2.79 -8.06
C GLY A 589 3.61 2.00 -6.80
N THR A 590 4.55 1.86 -5.86
CA THR A 590 4.31 1.15 -4.59
C THR A 590 3.23 1.86 -3.76
N ALA A 591 2.30 1.10 -3.21
CA ALA A 591 1.27 1.63 -2.31
C ALA A 591 1.83 2.12 -0.98
N PHE A 592 2.96 1.54 -0.58
CA PHE A 592 3.41 1.62 0.79
C PHE A 592 4.70 2.42 0.92
N TRP A 593 4.60 3.55 1.63
CA TRP A 593 5.72 4.43 1.94
C TRP A 593 5.96 4.46 3.44
N GLU A 594 7.04 3.80 3.85
CA GLU A 594 7.45 3.72 5.23
C GLU A 594 8.60 4.70 5.45
N LEU A 595 8.28 5.85 6.04
CA LEU A 595 9.18 6.97 6.27
C LEU A 595 10.24 6.59 7.31
N TYR A 596 11.37 6.10 6.81
CA TYR A 596 12.56 5.76 7.58
C TYR A 596 13.42 6.99 7.81
N TYR A 597 12.87 7.95 8.56
CA TYR A 597 13.43 9.28 8.76
C TYR A 597 13.94 9.47 10.17
N SER A 598 14.98 10.30 10.28
CA SER A 598 15.36 10.93 11.52
C SER A 598 15.09 12.42 11.43
N TYR A 599 14.32 12.96 12.38
CA TYR A 599 13.83 14.33 12.28
C TYR A 599 14.97 15.37 12.21
N ASN A 600 16.09 15.12 12.88
CA ASN A 600 17.28 15.96 12.83
C ASN A 600 17.92 16.00 11.44
N MET A 601 17.87 14.90 10.68
CA MET A 601 18.34 14.86 9.29
C MET A 601 17.35 15.52 8.33
N MET A 602 16.05 15.34 8.54
CA MET A 602 15.02 16.01 7.75
C MET A 602 15.00 17.54 7.93
N ASN A 603 15.64 18.06 8.99
CA ASN A 603 15.88 19.49 9.18
C ASN A 603 17.04 20.05 8.33
N GLU A 604 17.78 19.21 7.60
CA GLU A 604 18.79 19.66 6.64
C GLU A 604 18.12 20.29 5.41
N GLY A 605 18.45 21.54 5.06
CA GLY A 605 17.88 22.21 3.88
C GLY A 605 16.36 22.32 3.95
N GLN A 606 15.67 22.12 2.83
CA GLN A 606 14.21 22.18 2.71
C GLN A 606 13.55 20.79 2.61
N LYS A 607 14.14 19.75 3.21
CA LYS A 607 13.70 18.36 3.03
C LYS A 607 12.28 18.08 3.51
N TRP A 608 11.81 18.72 4.59
CA TRP A 608 10.41 18.61 5.00
C TRP A 608 9.43 19.16 3.97
N VAL A 609 9.75 20.30 3.35
CA VAL A 609 8.94 20.92 2.29
C VAL A 609 8.91 20.03 1.05
N ILE A 610 10.08 19.52 0.64
CA ILE A 610 10.22 18.61 -0.49
C ILE A 610 9.44 17.32 -0.28
N ASN A 611 9.57 16.71 0.91
CA ASN A 611 8.83 15.49 1.24
C ASN A 611 7.32 15.74 1.20
N ALA A 612 6.84 16.85 1.76
CA ALA A 612 5.42 17.19 1.74
C ALA A 612 4.87 17.31 0.30
N ASP A 613 5.58 18.05 -0.56
CA ASP A 613 5.21 18.23 -1.95
C ASP A 613 5.18 16.90 -2.73
N VAL A 614 6.17 16.04 -2.53
CA VAL A 614 6.18 14.71 -3.17
C VAL A 614 5.06 13.82 -2.65
N LEU A 615 4.78 13.82 -1.33
CA LEU A 615 3.68 13.04 -0.76
C LEU A 615 2.31 13.52 -1.27
N HIS A 616 2.10 14.84 -1.42
CA HIS A 616 0.89 15.39 -2.05
C HIS A 616 0.78 14.95 -3.50
N TRP A 617 1.86 15.06 -4.28
CA TRP A 617 1.87 14.63 -5.67
C TRP A 617 1.54 13.14 -5.84
N ILE A 618 2.11 12.28 -4.98
CA ILE A 618 1.78 10.85 -5.00
C ILE A 618 0.30 10.65 -4.69
N ASN A 619 -0.20 11.25 -3.61
CA ASN A 619 -1.59 11.09 -3.19
C ASN A 619 -2.57 11.51 -4.31
N ASP A 620 -2.29 12.62 -5.00
CA ASP A 620 -3.15 13.14 -6.07
C ASP A 620 -3.08 12.30 -7.37
N ASN A 621 -2.03 11.51 -7.55
CA ASN A 621 -1.80 10.72 -8.77
C ASN A 621 -1.75 9.20 -8.52
N TYR A 622 -2.05 8.73 -7.31
CA TYR A 622 -1.84 7.33 -6.93
C TYR A 622 -2.70 6.36 -7.75
N GLU A 623 -3.90 6.80 -8.14
CA GLU A 623 -4.78 6.05 -9.04
C GLU A 623 -4.15 5.73 -10.40
N ILE A 624 -3.19 6.54 -10.85
CA ILE A 624 -2.37 6.28 -12.05
C ILE A 624 -1.15 5.45 -11.64
N LEU A 625 -0.39 5.91 -10.63
CA LEU A 625 0.90 5.35 -10.24
C LEU A 625 0.83 3.86 -9.87
N LYS A 626 -0.26 3.40 -9.25
CA LYS A 626 -0.43 1.98 -8.85
C LYS A 626 -0.39 1.00 -10.03
N HIS A 627 -0.50 1.49 -11.26
CA HIS A 627 -0.42 0.70 -12.50
C HIS A 627 0.98 0.75 -13.15
N ALA A 628 2.01 1.16 -12.41
CA ALA A 628 3.37 1.28 -12.93
C ALA A 628 3.93 -0.02 -13.51
N LYS A 629 4.66 0.12 -14.62
CA LYS A 629 5.44 -0.90 -15.31
C LYS A 629 6.86 -0.42 -15.51
N LEU A 630 7.82 -1.29 -15.26
CA LEU A 630 9.23 -1.02 -15.56
C LEU A 630 9.48 -1.04 -17.08
N ILE A 631 10.13 0.01 -17.59
CA ILE A 631 10.56 0.13 -18.99
C ILE A 631 12.08 0.30 -19.09
N GLY A 632 12.65 -0.09 -20.24
CA GLY A 632 14.09 0.01 -20.52
C GLY A 632 14.91 -1.17 -20.01
N GLN A 633 16.18 -0.93 -19.69
CA GLN A 633 17.21 -1.96 -19.48
C GLN A 633 17.83 -1.89 -18.07
N THR A 634 18.62 -2.90 -17.69
CA THR A 634 19.22 -3.00 -16.34
C THR A 634 20.07 -1.77 -15.98
N PRO A 635 19.74 -1.06 -14.88
CA PRO A 635 20.57 0.05 -14.40
C PRO A 635 22.01 -0.36 -14.07
N ALA A 636 22.29 -1.63 -13.72
CA ALA A 636 23.64 -2.11 -13.43
C ALA A 636 24.63 -1.98 -14.59
N LYS A 637 24.14 -1.89 -15.83
CA LYS A 637 24.98 -1.68 -17.02
C LYS A 637 25.10 -0.20 -17.41
N GLY A 638 24.57 0.73 -16.62
CA GLY A 638 24.53 2.14 -16.97
C GLY A 638 23.57 2.44 -18.14
N THR A 639 22.58 1.58 -18.40
CA THR A 639 21.62 1.79 -19.49
C THR A 639 20.36 2.54 -19.02
N PRO A 640 19.74 3.37 -19.88
CA PRO A 640 18.48 4.04 -19.54
C PRO A 640 17.34 3.10 -19.17
N TYR A 641 16.52 3.55 -18.24
CA TYR A 641 15.34 2.84 -17.74
C TYR A 641 14.30 3.84 -17.21
N GLY A 642 13.13 3.34 -16.83
CA GLY A 642 12.07 4.18 -16.31
C GLY A 642 10.85 3.40 -15.85
N TYR A 643 9.78 4.12 -15.56
CA TYR A 643 8.49 3.53 -15.22
C TYR A 643 7.37 4.21 -16.01
N SER A 644 6.38 3.43 -16.44
CA SER A 644 5.21 3.90 -17.16
C SER A 644 3.95 3.40 -16.46
N ALA A 645 3.06 4.31 -16.09
CA ALA A 645 1.82 4.02 -15.38
C ALA A 645 0.66 4.71 -16.09
N TRP A 646 -0.45 4.01 -16.31
CA TRP A 646 -1.60 4.53 -17.05
C TRP A 646 -2.91 4.16 -16.37
N SER A 647 -3.85 5.10 -16.35
CA SER A 647 -5.22 4.88 -15.88
C SER A 647 -6.19 5.73 -16.70
N GLY A 648 -7.12 5.06 -17.39
CA GLY A 648 -8.13 5.74 -18.21
C GLY A 648 -7.51 6.61 -19.32
N GLN A 649 -7.63 7.92 -19.19
CA GLN A 649 -7.17 8.90 -20.18
C GLN A 649 -5.88 9.62 -19.77
N GLU A 650 -5.25 9.17 -18.68
CA GLU A 650 -4.04 9.78 -18.13
C GLU A 650 -2.91 8.76 -17.98
N GLY A 651 -1.68 9.25 -18.04
CA GLY A 651 -0.47 8.45 -17.84
C GLY A 651 0.66 9.25 -17.20
N ILE A 652 1.56 8.56 -16.52
CA ILE A 652 2.80 9.12 -15.97
C ILE A 652 3.96 8.26 -16.44
N ILE A 653 4.98 8.90 -17.01
CA ILE A 653 6.19 8.23 -17.46
C ILE A 653 7.40 8.91 -16.82
N SER A 654 8.25 8.12 -16.18
CA SER A 654 9.59 8.53 -15.74
C SER A 654 10.67 7.86 -16.58
N VAL A 655 11.77 8.55 -16.80
CA VAL A 655 12.99 8.02 -17.42
C VAL A 655 14.22 8.53 -16.69
N ARG A 656 15.26 7.70 -16.61
CA ARG A 656 16.55 8.02 -16.02
C ARG A 656 17.69 7.46 -16.85
N ASN A 657 18.75 8.26 -17.04
CA ASN A 657 20.04 7.78 -17.51
C ASN A 657 21.01 7.59 -16.32
N PRO A 658 21.30 6.35 -15.90
CA PRO A 658 22.21 6.09 -14.79
C PRO A 658 23.71 6.24 -15.13
N SER A 659 24.10 6.37 -16.40
CA SER A 659 25.52 6.44 -16.79
C SER A 659 26.16 7.81 -16.66
N ASP A 660 27.49 7.82 -16.74
CA ASP A 660 28.35 9.00 -16.87
C ASP A 660 28.45 9.53 -18.32
N GLU A 661 27.75 8.91 -19.26
CA GLU A 661 27.74 9.25 -20.70
C GLU A 661 26.34 9.64 -21.17
N VAL A 662 26.25 10.36 -22.29
CA VAL A 662 24.96 10.56 -22.97
C VAL A 662 24.45 9.23 -23.53
N LYS A 663 23.17 8.93 -23.37
CA LYS A 663 22.54 7.69 -23.87
C LYS A 663 21.23 7.99 -24.59
N GLU A 664 21.03 7.29 -25.70
CA GLU A 664 19.74 7.29 -26.40
C GLU A 664 18.77 6.30 -25.72
N PHE A 665 17.50 6.68 -25.68
CA PHE A 665 16.42 5.85 -25.16
C PHE A 665 15.14 6.06 -25.97
N ASP A 666 14.65 4.97 -26.56
CA ASP A 666 13.44 4.95 -27.37
C ASP A 666 12.39 4.05 -26.74
N PHE A 667 11.14 4.49 -26.76
CA PHE A 667 9.99 3.66 -26.40
C PHE A 667 8.75 4.07 -27.21
N THR A 668 7.82 3.13 -27.37
CA THR A 668 6.55 3.36 -28.06
C THR A 668 5.44 3.52 -27.03
N LEU A 669 4.58 4.52 -27.24
CA LEU A 669 3.37 4.75 -26.47
C LEU A 669 2.31 3.70 -26.84
N ASP A 670 2.36 2.53 -26.20
CA ASP A 670 1.46 1.43 -26.51
C ASP A 670 1.12 0.54 -25.29
N ARG A 671 0.43 -0.57 -25.56
CA ARG A 671 -0.02 -1.52 -24.55
C ARG A 671 1.11 -2.21 -23.79
N ILE A 672 2.32 -2.30 -24.35
CA ILE A 672 3.48 -2.93 -23.71
C ILE A 672 3.84 -2.12 -22.47
N ILE A 673 3.89 -0.79 -22.59
CA ILE A 673 4.14 0.13 -21.47
C ILE A 673 2.89 0.45 -20.64
N GLY A 674 1.75 -0.20 -20.93
CA GLY A 674 0.50 -0.07 -20.19
C GLY A 674 -0.50 0.95 -20.76
N MET A 675 -0.18 1.64 -21.86
CA MET A 675 -1.09 2.63 -22.44
C MET A 675 -2.36 1.97 -23.00
N PRO A 676 -3.56 2.50 -22.70
CA PRO A 676 -4.80 2.01 -23.27
C PRO A 676 -4.82 2.06 -24.81
N GLU A 677 -5.27 0.97 -25.44
CA GLU A 677 -5.31 0.85 -26.89
C GLU A 677 -6.21 1.91 -27.54
N GLY A 678 -5.67 2.60 -28.54
CA GLY A 678 -6.40 3.62 -29.32
C GLY A 678 -6.50 5.01 -28.69
N LEU A 679 -5.90 5.24 -27.51
CA LEU A 679 -5.85 6.55 -26.86
C LEU A 679 -5.04 7.57 -27.71
N LYS A 680 -5.55 8.79 -27.89
CA LYS A 680 -4.95 9.86 -28.73
C LYS A 680 -5.28 11.23 -28.16
N GLY A 681 -4.56 12.26 -28.62
CA GLY A 681 -4.85 13.65 -28.26
C GLY A 681 -4.31 14.02 -26.87
N LEU A 682 -3.18 13.42 -26.47
CA LEU A 682 -2.60 13.59 -25.15
C LEU A 682 -1.65 14.79 -25.12
N TYR A 683 -1.88 15.70 -24.18
CA TYR A 683 -0.95 16.75 -23.78
C TYR A 683 0.09 16.17 -22.83
N ARG A 684 1.34 16.58 -22.98
CA ARG A 684 2.45 16.22 -22.08
C ARG A 684 2.86 17.42 -21.23
N THR A 685 2.85 17.27 -19.91
CA THR A 685 3.32 18.28 -18.94
C THR A 685 4.52 17.73 -18.17
N SER A 686 5.56 18.54 -17.98
CA SER A 686 6.71 18.18 -17.15
C SER A 686 6.32 18.20 -15.67
N VAL A 687 6.64 17.13 -14.95
CA VAL A 687 6.40 17.00 -13.50
C VAL A 687 7.68 17.27 -12.73
N TRP A 688 8.79 16.65 -13.16
CA TRP A 688 10.10 16.84 -12.55
C TRP A 688 11.19 16.60 -13.57
N THR A 689 12.22 17.45 -13.53
CA THR A 689 13.38 17.37 -14.40
C THR A 689 14.64 17.62 -13.59
N TYR A 690 15.65 16.76 -13.73
CA TYR A 690 16.92 16.86 -13.03
C TYR A 690 18.07 16.61 -13.98
N ARG A 691 19.06 17.52 -14.00
CA ARG A 691 20.25 17.49 -14.88
C ARG A 691 19.94 17.39 -16.38
N ALA A 692 18.76 17.84 -16.81
CA ALA A 692 18.48 17.99 -18.22
C ALA A 692 19.28 19.13 -18.83
N GLY A 693 19.80 18.90 -20.04
CA GLY A 693 20.36 19.97 -20.87
C GLY A 693 19.26 20.82 -21.52
N GLU A 694 19.66 21.88 -22.24
CA GLU A 694 18.77 22.66 -23.11
C GLU A 694 18.37 21.85 -24.36
N GLN A 695 17.55 20.82 -24.21
CA GLN A 695 16.90 20.18 -25.35
C GLN A 695 15.57 20.87 -25.66
N LYS A 696 15.26 20.96 -26.96
CA LYS A 696 13.90 21.30 -27.41
C LYS A 696 12.99 20.17 -26.96
N GLU A 697 12.29 20.35 -25.85
CA GLU A 697 11.06 19.61 -25.63
C GLU A 697 10.09 19.91 -26.78
N ASP A 698 9.30 18.91 -27.18
CA ASP A 698 8.28 19.07 -28.22
C ASP A 698 7.44 20.32 -27.94
N THR A 699 7.07 21.05 -28.99
CA THR A 699 6.25 22.25 -28.87
C THR A 699 4.98 21.92 -28.10
N LYS A 700 4.49 22.86 -27.26
CA LYS A 700 3.25 22.71 -26.47
C LYS A 700 2.02 22.28 -27.28
N ASP A 701 2.04 22.44 -28.61
CA ASP A 701 0.97 22.09 -29.54
C ASP A 701 1.02 20.63 -30.03
N HIS A 702 2.08 19.87 -29.71
CA HIS A 702 2.19 18.47 -30.11
C HIS A 702 1.33 17.57 -29.23
N LEU A 703 0.49 16.74 -29.86
CA LEU A 703 -0.41 15.83 -29.18
C LEU A 703 0.01 14.38 -29.41
N PHE A 704 0.21 13.65 -28.33
CA PHE A 704 0.66 12.27 -28.37
C PHE A 704 -0.49 11.29 -28.58
N GLY A 705 -0.20 10.14 -29.19
CA GLY A 705 -1.17 9.07 -29.35
C GLY A 705 -0.58 7.66 -29.37
N TYR A 706 -1.49 6.68 -29.31
CA TYR A 706 -1.15 5.27 -29.32
C TYR A 706 -0.37 4.88 -30.58
N GLY A 707 0.74 4.16 -30.39
CA GLY A 707 1.67 3.73 -31.43
C GLY A 707 2.75 4.75 -31.78
N GLU A 708 2.75 5.93 -31.14
CA GLU A 708 3.77 6.94 -31.36
C GLU A 708 5.08 6.59 -30.63
N GLN A 709 6.21 6.82 -31.29
CA GLN A 709 7.54 6.60 -30.72
C GLN A 709 8.07 7.89 -30.09
N ILE A 710 8.60 7.78 -28.87
CA ILE A 710 9.36 8.83 -28.19
C ILE A 710 10.84 8.45 -28.22
N SER A 711 11.68 9.36 -28.70
CA SER A 711 13.13 9.21 -28.78
C SER A 711 13.83 10.29 -27.96
N LEU A 712 14.74 9.88 -27.08
CA LEU A 712 15.37 10.76 -26.09
C LEU A 712 16.88 10.59 -26.09
N SER A 713 17.61 11.71 -26.14
CA SER A 713 19.05 11.75 -25.86
C SER A 713 19.27 12.27 -24.44
N LEU A 714 19.55 11.37 -23.50
CA LEU A 714 19.60 11.66 -22.06
C LEU A 714 21.03 11.95 -21.59
N GLN A 715 21.24 13.07 -20.93
CA GLN A 715 22.47 13.50 -20.28
C GLN A 715 22.85 12.60 -19.09
N PRO A 716 24.13 12.60 -18.67
CA PRO A 716 24.58 11.81 -17.52
C PRO A 716 23.83 12.11 -16.22
N GLY A 717 23.14 11.11 -15.66
CA GLY A 717 22.36 11.24 -14.43
C GLY A 717 21.04 11.99 -14.58
N GLU A 718 20.60 12.22 -15.83
CA GLU A 718 19.37 12.92 -16.12
C GLU A 718 18.14 12.12 -15.69
N VAL A 719 17.15 12.81 -15.14
CA VAL A 719 15.80 12.29 -14.86
C VAL A 719 14.77 13.21 -15.50
N ARG A 720 13.78 12.62 -16.17
CA ARG A 720 12.58 13.32 -16.64
C ARG A 720 11.33 12.55 -16.20
N ILE A 721 10.33 13.27 -15.71
CA ILE A 721 9.02 12.71 -15.34
C ILE A 721 7.96 13.57 -16.01
N TRP A 722 7.05 12.94 -16.75
CA TRP A 722 5.96 13.61 -17.43
C TRP A 722 4.61 13.04 -17.03
N LYS A 723 3.59 13.89 -17.10
CA LYS A 723 2.19 13.49 -17.09
C LYS A 723 1.60 13.67 -18.49
N PHE A 724 0.84 12.68 -18.94
CA PHE A 724 0.05 12.67 -20.17
C PHE A 724 -1.43 12.75 -19.80
N SER A 725 -2.19 13.59 -20.50
CA SER A 725 -3.65 13.70 -20.30
C SER A 725 -4.34 14.17 -21.57
N THR A 726 -5.55 13.68 -21.83
CA THR A 726 -6.41 14.19 -22.92
C THR A 726 -6.99 15.56 -22.59
N VAL A 727 -6.90 15.99 -21.33
CA VAL A 727 -7.37 17.29 -20.85
C VAL A 727 -6.15 18.20 -20.67
N PRO A 728 -6.05 19.30 -21.44
CA PRO A 728 -4.97 20.26 -21.26
C PRO A 728 -5.17 21.05 -19.97
N ASP A 729 -4.07 21.34 -19.29
CA ASP A 729 -4.07 22.31 -18.21
C ASP A 729 -4.12 23.73 -18.80
N LYS A 730 -5.20 24.46 -18.48
CA LYS A 730 -5.47 25.83 -18.93
C LYS A 730 -5.72 26.77 -17.74
N GLU A 731 -5.65 26.27 -16.52
CA GLU A 731 -5.91 27.07 -15.33
C GLU A 731 -4.62 27.77 -14.94
N ALA A 732 -4.66 29.08 -14.73
CA ALA A 732 -3.51 29.83 -14.27
C ALA A 732 -3.38 29.73 -12.74
N PRO A 733 -2.16 29.86 -12.18
CA PRO A 733 -1.94 29.87 -10.74
C PRO A 733 -2.87 30.85 -10.03
N ALA A 734 -3.51 30.37 -8.98
CA ALA A 734 -4.38 31.13 -8.11
C ALA A 734 -3.70 31.39 -6.75
N LEU A 735 -3.95 32.58 -6.20
CA LEU A 735 -3.53 32.90 -4.84
C LEU A 735 -4.35 32.10 -3.83
N ARG A 736 -3.66 31.38 -2.96
CA ARG A 736 -4.26 30.64 -1.85
C ARG A 736 -4.21 31.46 -0.56
N ILE A 737 -3.02 31.88 -0.14
CA ILE A 737 -2.79 32.57 1.14
C ILE A 737 -1.75 33.69 0.97
N VAL A 738 -1.95 34.81 1.66
CA VAL A 738 -0.92 35.84 1.88
C VAL A 738 -0.79 36.07 3.37
N LYS A 739 0.42 35.95 3.92
CA LYS A 739 0.68 36.13 5.36
C LYS A 739 1.91 37.01 5.58
N THR A 740 1.79 37.99 6.46
CA THR A 740 2.94 38.77 6.92
C THR A 740 3.71 37.99 7.99
N THR A 741 5.02 37.83 7.81
CA THR A 741 5.89 37.05 8.70
C THR A 741 6.72 37.93 9.64
N SER A 742 6.99 39.18 9.25
CA SER A 742 7.66 40.19 10.06
C SER A 742 7.22 41.60 9.60
N PRO A 743 7.66 42.70 10.25
CA PRO A 743 7.40 44.05 9.75
C PRO A 743 7.89 44.29 8.31
N THR A 744 8.88 43.52 7.84
CA THR A 744 9.52 43.70 6.53
C THR A 744 9.41 42.47 5.64
N SER A 745 8.53 41.52 5.93
CA SER A 745 8.38 40.32 5.12
C SER A 745 6.97 39.76 5.07
N LEU A 746 6.63 39.16 3.92
CA LEU A 746 5.41 38.40 3.73
C LEU A 746 5.66 37.15 2.87
N THR A 747 4.81 36.15 3.03
CA THR A 747 4.71 34.97 2.18
C THR A 747 3.46 35.00 1.34
N VAL A 748 3.58 34.46 0.13
CA VAL A 748 2.53 34.34 -0.87
C VAL A 748 2.48 32.88 -1.30
N GLU A 749 1.38 32.20 -1.00
CA GLU A 749 1.15 30.80 -1.32
C GLU A 749 0.23 30.68 -2.53
N PHE A 750 0.65 29.89 -3.51
CA PHE A 750 -0.12 29.51 -4.69
C PHE A 750 -0.78 28.14 -4.50
N ASN A 751 -1.87 27.89 -5.22
CA ASN A 751 -2.58 26.60 -5.26
C ASN A 751 -1.78 25.49 -5.97
N GLU A 752 -0.70 25.83 -6.68
CA GLU A 752 0.12 24.94 -7.51
C GLU A 752 1.57 25.44 -7.61
N PRO A 753 2.53 24.59 -8.05
CA PRO A 753 3.91 25.00 -8.30
C PRO A 753 4.02 26.11 -9.35
N VAL A 754 4.86 27.11 -9.10
CA VAL A 754 5.05 28.25 -10.00
C VAL A 754 6.51 28.49 -10.39
N MET A 755 6.69 29.12 -11.55
CA MET A 755 7.95 29.65 -12.06
C MET A 755 7.98 31.18 -11.94
N LEU A 756 9.08 31.71 -11.38
CA LEU A 756 9.25 33.15 -11.13
C LEU A 756 10.10 33.88 -12.16
N LYS A 757 10.59 33.22 -13.22
CA LYS A 757 11.54 33.82 -14.19
C LYS A 757 11.07 35.18 -14.74
N ASP A 758 9.78 35.30 -15.04
CA ASP A 758 9.14 36.52 -15.54
C ASP A 758 8.18 37.15 -14.50
N GLY A 759 8.21 36.67 -13.25
CA GLY A 759 7.28 37.05 -12.20
C GLY A 759 7.60 38.43 -11.61
N ILE A 760 6.61 39.31 -11.56
CA ILE A 760 6.72 40.66 -10.98
C ILE A 760 5.75 40.78 -9.82
N PHE A 761 6.28 41.20 -8.67
CA PHE A 761 5.53 41.46 -7.44
C PHE A 761 5.60 42.95 -7.09
N SER A 762 4.52 43.51 -6.57
CA SER A 762 4.49 44.88 -6.05
C SER A 762 3.59 44.99 -4.81
N VAL A 763 4.04 45.75 -3.82
CA VAL A 763 3.27 46.04 -2.60
C VAL A 763 3.00 47.54 -2.53
N SER A 764 1.74 47.93 -2.35
CA SER A 764 1.37 49.36 -2.31
C SER A 764 2.13 50.12 -1.23
N GLY A 765 2.88 51.16 -1.61
CA GLY A 765 3.63 52.01 -0.68
C GLY A 765 4.92 51.40 -0.14
N ASN A 766 5.36 50.25 -0.66
CA ASN A 766 6.59 49.59 -0.24
C ASN A 766 7.34 48.98 -1.43
N GLU A 767 8.66 48.98 -1.37
CA GLU A 767 9.52 48.40 -2.40
C GLU A 767 9.93 46.97 -2.00
N ILE A 768 9.99 46.06 -2.97
CA ILE A 768 10.43 44.68 -2.75
C ILE A 768 11.95 44.62 -2.97
N THR A 769 12.69 44.24 -1.93
CA THR A 769 14.16 44.19 -1.95
C THR A 769 14.69 42.80 -2.30
N ALA A 770 13.91 41.75 -2.03
CA ALA A 770 14.26 40.38 -2.40
C ALA A 770 13.00 39.54 -2.60
N THR A 771 13.12 38.53 -3.47
CA THR A 771 12.11 37.52 -3.72
C THR A 771 12.79 36.15 -3.71
N SER A 772 12.26 35.21 -2.93
CA SER A 772 12.72 33.83 -2.90
C SER A 772 11.54 32.87 -2.98
N ILE A 773 11.78 31.67 -3.51
CA ILE A 773 10.78 30.62 -3.66
C ILE A 773 11.18 29.40 -2.84
N SER A 774 10.21 28.80 -2.15
CA SER A 774 10.39 27.54 -1.42
C SER A 774 10.62 26.37 -2.37
N ALA A 775 11.18 25.29 -1.83
CA ALA A 775 11.51 24.10 -2.63
C ALA A 775 10.30 23.42 -3.29
N ASP A 776 9.08 23.56 -2.75
CA ASP A 776 7.82 23.08 -3.35
C ASP A 776 7.32 23.97 -4.51
N ARG A 777 8.00 25.10 -4.76
CA ARG A 777 7.63 26.11 -5.74
C ARG A 777 6.23 26.71 -5.53
N ARG A 778 5.63 26.56 -4.34
CA ARG A 778 4.28 27.07 -4.03
C ARG A 778 4.30 28.30 -3.15
N VAL A 779 5.36 28.50 -2.34
CA VAL A 779 5.47 29.63 -1.41
C VAL A 779 6.57 30.59 -1.85
N VAL A 780 6.19 31.84 -2.10
CA VAL A 780 7.10 32.94 -2.42
C VAL A 780 7.26 33.84 -1.19
N THR A 781 8.48 34.09 -0.77
CA THR A 781 8.79 35.04 0.30
C THR A 781 9.26 36.36 -0.31
N LEU A 782 8.63 37.45 0.11
CA LEU A 782 8.93 38.82 -0.32
C LEU A 782 9.54 39.59 0.86
N ALA A 783 10.71 40.18 0.65
CA ALA A 783 11.32 41.12 1.58
C ALA A 783 11.00 42.56 1.15
N LEU A 784 10.69 43.42 2.12
CA LEU A 784 10.27 44.79 1.90
C LEU A 784 11.35 45.78 2.36
N ALA A 785 11.44 46.93 1.69
CA ALA A 785 12.42 47.99 2.01
C ALA A 785 12.08 48.75 3.31
N ARG A 786 10.78 48.84 3.65
CA ARG A 786 10.28 49.58 4.82
C ARG A 786 9.43 48.69 5.70
N GLU A 787 9.37 49.00 7.00
CA GLU A 787 8.46 48.34 7.92
C GLU A 787 7.00 48.66 7.55
N MET A 788 6.15 47.64 7.63
CA MET A 788 4.71 47.78 7.54
C MET A 788 4.17 48.35 8.85
N GLU A 789 3.18 49.24 8.73
CA GLU A 789 2.48 49.85 9.86
C GLU A 789 1.42 48.90 10.39
N LYS A 790 1.36 48.77 11.71
CA LYS A 790 0.42 47.89 12.42
C LYS A 790 -1.03 48.15 11.99
N ASP A 791 -1.75 47.07 11.72
CA ASP A 791 -3.16 47.04 11.30
C ASP A 791 -3.46 47.79 9.99
N ASN A 792 -2.41 48.22 9.26
CA ASN A 792 -2.58 48.91 7.99
C ASN A 792 -2.82 47.92 6.84
N LYS A 793 -3.61 48.36 5.86
CA LYS A 793 -4.04 47.56 4.72
C LYS A 793 -3.14 47.82 3.53
N TYR A 794 -2.53 46.77 3.03
CA TYR A 794 -1.67 46.78 1.85
C TYR A 794 -2.33 46.05 0.69
N ARG A 795 -1.91 46.37 -0.53
CA ARG A 795 -2.29 45.69 -1.77
C ARG A 795 -1.08 45.03 -2.38
N LEU A 796 -1.19 43.73 -2.67
CA LEU A 796 -0.24 42.94 -3.43
C LEU A 796 -0.74 42.79 -4.86
N ASN A 797 0.08 43.18 -5.85
CA ASN A 797 -0.17 42.86 -7.26
C ASN A 797 0.93 41.93 -7.77
N ILE A 798 0.53 40.92 -8.54
CA ILE A 798 1.38 39.88 -9.11
C ILE A 798 1.07 39.78 -10.59
N SER A 799 2.10 39.71 -11.42
CA SER A 799 2.00 39.47 -12.87
C SER A 799 3.16 38.61 -13.34
N GLY A 800 3.01 37.95 -14.50
CA GLY A 800 4.10 37.18 -15.14
C GLY A 800 4.50 35.86 -14.46
N VAL A 801 3.95 35.54 -13.29
CA VAL A 801 4.08 34.22 -12.64
C VAL A 801 3.35 33.18 -13.48
N LYS A 802 4.00 32.04 -13.72
CA LYS A 802 3.51 30.95 -14.58
C LYS A 802 3.49 29.62 -13.85
N ASP A 803 2.55 28.74 -14.17
CA ASP A 803 2.63 27.31 -13.80
C ASP A 803 3.57 26.53 -14.77
N ASP A 804 3.67 25.21 -14.55
CA ASP A 804 4.45 24.29 -15.40
C ASP A 804 3.87 24.14 -16.83
N ALA A 805 2.56 24.38 -17.03
CA ALA A 805 1.92 24.44 -18.35
C ALA A 805 2.14 25.82 -19.04
N GLY A 806 2.70 26.80 -18.34
CA GLY A 806 2.93 28.18 -18.74
C GLY A 806 1.69 29.07 -18.75
N ASN A 807 0.59 28.70 -18.08
CA ASN A 807 -0.55 29.60 -17.92
C ASN A 807 -0.18 30.72 -16.93
N THR A 808 -0.78 31.89 -17.11
CA THR A 808 -0.50 33.06 -16.27
C THR A 808 -1.73 33.95 -16.16
N LYS A 809 -1.84 34.66 -15.03
CA LYS A 809 -2.93 35.61 -14.77
C LYS A 809 -2.43 36.70 -13.84
N GLU A 810 -2.87 37.94 -14.07
CA GLU A 810 -2.66 39.01 -13.11
C GLU A 810 -3.49 38.77 -11.86
N LEU A 811 -2.85 38.82 -10.69
CA LEU A 811 -3.49 38.61 -9.40
C LEU A 811 -3.34 39.88 -8.56
N CYS A 812 -4.43 40.29 -7.93
CA CYS A 812 -4.44 41.43 -7.04
C CYS A 812 -5.23 41.05 -5.79
N THR A 813 -4.60 41.21 -4.61
CA THR A 813 -5.25 40.95 -3.33
C THR A 813 -4.86 41.99 -2.29
N SER A 814 -5.73 42.18 -1.31
CA SER A 814 -5.41 43.00 -0.14
C SER A 814 -5.03 42.13 1.04
N PHE A 815 -4.08 42.59 1.84
CA PHE A 815 -3.70 41.94 3.10
C PHE A 815 -3.48 42.98 4.19
N LEU A 816 -3.44 42.53 5.44
CA LEU A 816 -3.20 43.36 6.60
C LEU A 816 -1.90 42.91 7.27
N TYR A 817 -1.18 43.86 7.85
CA TYR A 817 -0.05 43.55 8.71
C TYR A 817 -0.48 43.50 10.17
N PHE A 818 -0.35 42.33 10.78
CA PHE A 818 -0.55 42.14 12.21
C PHE A 818 0.81 42.06 12.89
N GLU A 819 1.09 43.02 13.77
CA GLU A 819 2.28 42.99 14.61
C GLU A 819 2.31 41.70 15.43
N ASN A 820 3.45 41.00 15.43
CA ASN A 820 3.61 39.67 16.04
C ASN A 820 2.60 38.60 15.54
N GLN A 821 1.96 38.84 14.39
CA GLN A 821 0.87 38.03 13.85
C GLN A 821 -0.37 37.96 14.75
N GLU A 822 -0.54 38.89 15.70
CA GLU A 822 -1.69 38.95 16.60
C GLU A 822 -2.87 39.66 15.94
N ILE A 823 -3.95 38.92 15.70
CA ILE A 823 -5.15 39.41 15.04
C ILE A 823 -6.03 40.13 16.08
N PRO A 824 -6.46 41.39 15.83
CA PRO A 824 -7.42 42.07 16.68
C PRO A 824 -8.73 41.27 16.84
N VAL A 825 -9.19 41.08 18.07
CA VAL A 825 -10.44 40.35 18.41
C VAL A 825 -11.66 40.90 17.65
N LEU A 826 -11.70 42.22 17.44
CA LEU A 826 -12.77 42.90 16.69
C LEU A 826 -12.77 42.57 15.20
N MET A 827 -11.65 42.10 14.65
CA MET A 827 -11.55 41.70 13.25
C MET A 827 -11.85 40.21 13.07
N GLY A 828 -11.31 39.39 13.97
CA GLY A 828 -11.43 37.93 13.94
C GLY A 828 -10.62 37.26 12.84
N ILE A 829 -10.57 35.93 12.90
CA ILE A 829 -9.83 35.07 11.98
C ILE A 829 -10.52 35.04 10.62
N SER A 830 -9.78 34.93 9.52
CA SER A 830 -10.36 34.86 8.19
C SER A 830 -9.57 33.97 7.22
N GLY A 831 -10.24 33.50 6.17
CA GLY A 831 -9.63 32.69 5.12
C GLY A 831 -9.43 31.21 5.49
N GLY A 832 -8.66 30.51 4.66
CA GLY A 832 -8.38 29.07 4.79
C GLY A 832 -7.08 28.71 5.51
N GLY A 833 -6.29 29.69 5.97
CA GLY A 833 -4.97 29.45 6.55
C GLY A 833 -5.00 28.90 7.99
N ASP A 834 -3.88 28.37 8.43
CA ASP A 834 -3.66 27.96 9.82
C ASP A 834 -3.74 29.15 10.80
N PHE A 835 -4.15 28.88 12.04
CA PHE A 835 -4.30 29.89 13.11
C PHE A 835 -4.25 29.25 14.49
N ASN A 836 -4.11 30.08 15.52
CA ASN A 836 -4.23 29.70 16.92
C ASN A 836 -5.18 30.64 17.69
N VAL A 837 -5.96 30.07 18.59
CA VAL A 837 -6.75 30.79 19.61
C VAL A 837 -6.28 30.32 20.97
N SER A 838 -5.78 31.24 21.80
CA SER A 838 -5.31 30.92 23.15
C SER A 838 -5.84 31.87 24.20
N PHE A 839 -6.07 31.35 25.41
CA PHE A 839 -6.59 32.11 26.54
C PHE A 839 -6.37 31.35 27.86
N ARG A 840 -6.46 32.07 28.98
CA ARG A 840 -6.57 31.48 30.32
C ARG A 840 -8.04 31.24 30.65
N LEU A 841 -8.37 30.05 31.15
CA LEU A 841 -9.72 29.67 31.52
C LEU A 841 -9.76 29.29 33.01
N LYS A 842 -10.71 29.85 33.75
CA LYS A 842 -11.02 29.44 35.13
C LYS A 842 -12.54 29.42 35.32
N THR A 843 -13.13 28.24 35.40
CA THR A 843 -14.60 28.11 35.47
C THR A 843 -15.05 26.84 36.17
N ASP A 844 -16.27 26.86 36.72
CA ASP A 844 -16.99 25.72 37.27
C ASP A 844 -18.18 25.29 36.38
N LYS A 845 -18.40 25.98 35.25
CA LYS A 845 -19.56 25.77 34.38
C LYS A 845 -19.37 24.58 33.44
N ASN A 846 -20.48 23.97 33.03
CA ASN A 846 -20.57 22.98 31.97
C ASN A 846 -21.69 23.36 30.99
N ALA A 847 -21.78 22.66 29.85
CA ALA A 847 -22.79 22.88 28.83
C ALA A 847 -22.96 24.37 28.42
N VAL A 848 -21.84 25.08 28.30
CA VAL A 848 -21.82 26.53 28.10
C VAL A 848 -20.93 26.92 26.93
N SER A 849 -21.34 27.93 26.16
CA SER A 849 -20.47 28.49 25.12
C SER A 849 -19.46 29.45 25.73
N LEU A 850 -18.18 29.31 25.38
CA LEU A 850 -17.11 30.19 25.85
C LEU A 850 -16.93 31.37 24.90
N LEU A 851 -16.72 31.09 23.61
CA LEU A 851 -16.59 32.10 22.57
C LEU A 851 -17.11 31.61 21.22
N ARG A 852 -17.50 32.56 20.37
CA ARG A 852 -17.99 32.32 19.01
C ARG A 852 -17.40 33.33 18.03
N GLN A 853 -17.13 32.87 16.81
CA GLN A 853 -16.91 33.76 15.67
C GLN A 853 -17.94 33.44 14.58
N GLY A 854 -19.04 34.19 14.59
CA GLY A 854 -20.20 33.91 13.74
C GLY A 854 -20.64 32.44 13.87
N LYS A 855 -20.81 31.77 12.73
CA LYS A 855 -21.13 30.33 12.65
C LYS A 855 -19.92 29.44 12.32
N ASP A 856 -18.76 30.05 12.10
CA ASP A 856 -17.61 29.37 11.50
C ASP A 856 -16.64 28.82 12.55
N ILE A 857 -16.53 29.48 13.73
CA ILE A 857 -15.72 29.01 14.85
C ILE A 857 -16.56 28.99 16.12
N SER A 858 -16.43 27.92 16.90
CA SER A 858 -16.95 27.89 18.28
C SER A 858 -16.05 27.16 19.25
N VAL A 859 -16.04 27.66 20.48
CA VAL A 859 -15.42 27.01 21.62
C VAL A 859 -16.45 26.91 22.73
N ASP A 860 -16.71 25.70 23.18
CA ASP A 860 -17.77 25.36 24.13
C ASP A 860 -17.24 24.41 25.21
N LEU A 861 -17.94 24.33 26.33
CA LEU A 861 -17.85 23.22 27.28
C LEU A 861 -19.04 22.30 27.07
N ASP A 862 -18.79 21.00 26.91
CA ASP A 862 -19.86 20.01 26.85
C ASP A 862 -20.49 19.74 28.23
N ALA A 863 -21.45 18.80 28.29
CA ALA A 863 -22.15 18.46 29.54
C ALA A 863 -21.21 17.93 30.62
N GLU A 864 -20.12 17.30 30.22
CA GLU A 864 -19.08 16.78 31.10
C GLU A 864 -18.03 17.85 31.47
N GLY A 865 -18.11 19.06 30.90
CA GLY A 865 -17.15 20.14 31.14
C GLY A 865 -15.86 20.05 30.32
N ARG A 866 -15.85 19.24 29.26
CA ARG A 866 -14.73 19.13 28.31
C ARG A 866 -14.80 20.21 27.26
N LEU A 867 -13.64 20.69 26.84
CA LEU A 867 -13.50 21.71 25.83
C LEU A 867 -13.83 21.14 24.45
N THR A 868 -14.80 21.75 23.77
CA THR A 868 -15.15 21.45 22.38
C THR A 868 -14.69 22.62 21.51
N PHE A 869 -13.89 22.34 20.48
CA PHE A 869 -13.47 23.30 19.48
C PHE A 869 -13.99 22.88 18.10
N VAL A 870 -14.72 23.77 17.44
CA VAL A 870 -15.32 23.51 16.13
C VAL A 870 -14.89 24.60 15.15
N VAL A 871 -14.44 24.18 13.98
CA VAL A 871 -14.14 25.05 12.85
C VAL A 871 -14.83 24.50 11.61
N LYS A 872 -15.82 25.24 11.08
CA LYS A 872 -16.55 24.90 9.84
C LYS A 872 -17.08 23.46 9.81
N GLY A 873 -17.49 22.93 10.96
CA GLY A 873 -18.07 21.59 11.12
C GLY A 873 -17.08 20.51 11.56
N LEU A 874 -15.76 20.70 11.39
CA LEU A 874 -14.76 19.82 12.01
C LEU A 874 -14.72 20.11 13.51
N LYS A 875 -14.87 19.07 14.34
CA LYS A 875 -14.97 19.16 15.79
C LYS A 875 -13.87 18.33 16.46
N VAL A 876 -13.20 18.91 17.44
CA VAL A 876 -12.31 18.22 18.38
C VAL A 876 -12.80 18.47 19.81
N VAL A 877 -12.63 17.48 20.70
CA VAL A 877 -13.04 17.56 22.11
C VAL A 877 -11.85 17.15 22.98
N SER A 878 -11.58 17.91 24.05
CA SER A 878 -10.54 17.55 25.01
C SER A 878 -10.89 16.24 25.72
N ARG A 879 -9.88 15.49 26.16
CA ARG A 879 -10.12 14.22 26.85
C ARG A 879 -10.50 14.46 28.29
N GLN A 880 -9.91 15.49 28.90
CA GLN A 880 -10.19 15.86 30.27
C GLN A 880 -11.13 17.07 30.36
N PRO A 881 -11.99 17.12 31.40
CA PRO A 881 -12.78 18.30 31.70
C PRO A 881 -11.93 19.43 32.29
N VAL A 882 -12.33 20.68 32.03
CA VAL A 882 -11.61 21.90 32.48
C VAL A 882 -12.42 22.74 33.47
N ASN A 883 -13.60 22.28 33.86
CA ASN A 883 -14.55 22.98 34.74
C ASN A 883 -14.32 22.71 36.24
N ASN A 884 -13.06 22.67 36.68
CA ASN A 884 -12.69 22.37 38.07
C ASN A 884 -12.35 23.64 38.89
N ASN A 885 -12.66 24.82 38.34
CA ASN A 885 -12.36 26.15 38.89
C ASN A 885 -10.86 26.40 39.18
N LYS A 886 -9.95 25.61 38.60
CA LYS A 886 -8.53 25.90 38.52
C LYS A 886 -8.26 26.64 37.21
N GLU A 887 -7.26 27.50 37.23
CA GLU A 887 -6.80 28.16 36.01
C GLU A 887 -6.08 27.14 35.13
N CYS A 888 -6.43 27.10 33.84
CA CYS A 888 -5.71 26.36 32.82
C CYS A 888 -5.44 27.24 31.59
N ILE A 889 -4.32 27.01 30.92
CA ILE A 889 -3.96 27.67 29.67
C ILE A 889 -4.51 26.81 28.53
N VAL A 890 -5.42 27.39 27.75
CA VAL A 890 -6.04 26.75 26.60
C VAL A 890 -5.38 27.27 25.33
N SER A 891 -5.07 26.36 24.41
CA SER A 891 -4.60 26.71 23.07
C SER A 891 -5.22 25.80 22.02
N LEU A 892 -5.83 26.41 21.01
CA LEU A 892 -6.66 25.76 19.99
C LEU A 892 -6.10 26.09 18.62
N CYS A 893 -5.59 25.08 17.92
CA CYS A 893 -4.92 25.26 16.63
C CYS A 893 -5.78 24.72 15.50
N ARG A 894 -5.82 25.44 14.37
CA ARG A 894 -6.00 24.83 13.05
C ARG A 894 -4.63 24.79 12.37
N GLU A 895 -4.13 23.61 12.09
CA GLU A 895 -2.84 23.38 11.40
C GLU A 895 -2.95 23.63 9.88
N LYS A 896 -1.81 23.72 9.18
CA LYS A 896 -1.80 23.95 7.72
C LYS A 896 -2.50 22.86 6.92
N ASN A 897 -2.51 21.63 7.42
CA ASN A 897 -3.22 20.51 6.83
C ASN A 897 -4.73 20.50 7.16
N GLY A 898 -5.23 21.48 7.93
CA GLY A 898 -6.63 21.59 8.35
C GLY A 898 -6.98 20.83 9.63
N MET A 899 -6.05 20.07 10.22
CA MET A 899 -6.27 19.39 11.49
C MET A 899 -6.53 20.39 12.63
N LEU A 900 -7.46 20.07 13.51
CA LEU A 900 -7.70 20.82 14.74
C LEU A 900 -6.98 20.16 15.90
N LYS A 901 -6.37 20.96 16.79
CA LYS A 901 -5.74 20.48 18.02
C LYS A 901 -6.20 21.27 19.23
N ILE A 902 -6.31 20.57 20.36
CA ILE A 902 -6.48 21.19 21.68
C ILE A 902 -5.22 20.91 22.49
N TYR A 903 -4.62 21.96 23.03
CA TYR A 903 -3.59 21.91 24.05
C TYR A 903 -4.13 22.49 25.35
N LEU A 904 -3.88 21.79 26.46
CA LEU A 904 -4.13 22.26 27.82
C LEU A 904 -2.81 22.29 28.56
N ASP A 905 -2.48 23.44 29.14
CA ASP A 905 -1.23 23.65 29.86
C ASP A 905 0.00 23.16 29.08
N GLY A 906 -0.01 23.41 27.76
CA GLY A 906 1.08 23.09 26.85
C GLY A 906 1.16 21.62 26.42
N GLU A 907 0.33 20.74 26.97
CA GLU A 907 0.25 19.34 26.60
C GLU A 907 -0.91 19.10 25.62
N LEU A 908 -0.66 18.26 24.61
CA LEU A 908 -1.66 17.93 23.59
C LEU A 908 -2.76 17.06 24.21
N GLU A 909 -4.01 17.50 24.17
CA GLU A 909 -5.15 16.71 24.65
C GLU A 909 -5.70 15.79 23.57
N GLN A 910 -6.00 16.36 22.40
CA GLN A 910 -6.62 15.65 21.29
C GLN A 910 -6.49 16.43 19.99
N SER A 911 -6.46 15.70 18.87
CA SER A 911 -6.59 16.26 17.53
C SER A 911 -7.78 15.67 16.79
N ALA A 912 -8.26 16.38 15.77
CA ALA A 912 -9.24 15.86 14.82
C ALA A 912 -8.88 16.28 13.39
N TYR A 913 -8.97 15.32 12.46
CA TYR A 913 -8.75 15.54 11.04
C TYR A 913 -9.86 14.83 10.25
N ALA A 914 -10.26 15.44 9.13
CA ALA A 914 -11.17 14.82 8.18
C ALA A 914 -10.78 15.24 6.77
N ALA A 915 -10.46 14.29 5.90
CA ALA A 915 -10.06 14.56 4.51
C ALA A 915 -11.13 15.35 3.72
N ALA A 916 -12.41 15.18 4.06
CA ALA A 916 -13.53 15.91 3.46
C ALA A 916 -13.66 17.38 3.94
N ILE A 917 -12.95 17.78 5.00
CA ILE A 917 -13.04 19.13 5.61
C ILE A 917 -11.62 19.67 5.83
N VAL A 918 -10.92 19.99 4.75
CA VAL A 918 -9.59 20.58 4.79
C VAL A 918 -9.65 22.07 4.48
N ASN A 919 -9.20 22.90 5.42
CA ASN A 919 -9.03 24.35 5.27
C ASN A 919 -10.23 25.15 4.69
N PRO A 920 -11.49 24.85 5.08
CA PRO A 920 -12.62 25.68 4.64
C PRO A 920 -12.45 27.13 5.09
N SER A 921 -12.80 28.06 4.19
CA SER A 921 -12.65 29.50 4.44
C SER A 921 -13.54 29.99 5.58
N ILE A 922 -12.96 30.78 6.47
CA ILE A 922 -13.60 31.42 7.62
C ILE A 922 -13.94 32.86 7.28
N LYS A 923 -15.16 33.29 7.61
CA LYS A 923 -15.58 34.69 7.45
C LYS A 923 -15.03 35.54 8.59
N ALA A 924 -14.39 36.66 8.22
CA ALA A 924 -13.97 37.69 9.17
C ALA A 924 -15.19 38.31 9.87
N THR A 925 -15.31 38.08 11.17
CA THR A 925 -16.27 38.73 12.07
C THR A 925 -15.65 38.82 13.46
N PRO A 926 -16.05 39.78 14.31
CA PRO A 926 -15.58 39.84 15.69
C PRO A 926 -15.72 38.51 16.43
N VAL A 927 -14.74 38.17 17.26
CA VAL A 927 -14.87 37.08 18.23
C VAL A 927 -15.64 37.58 19.44
N ILE A 928 -16.74 36.92 19.77
CA ILE A 928 -17.63 37.29 20.86
C ILE A 928 -17.42 36.30 22.01
N ILE A 929 -16.98 36.82 23.17
CA ILE A 929 -16.91 36.07 24.43
C ILE A 929 -18.31 36.07 25.05
N ASN A 930 -18.70 34.94 25.66
CA ASN A 930 -19.96 34.87 26.38
C ASN A 930 -19.93 35.80 27.60
N ALA A 931 -20.86 36.77 27.65
CA ALA A 931 -20.96 37.77 28.72
C ALA A 931 -21.11 37.15 30.13
N SER A 932 -21.73 35.97 30.25
CA SER A 932 -21.85 35.28 31.54
C SER A 932 -20.52 34.72 32.08
N LEU A 933 -19.44 34.79 31.29
CA LEU A 933 -18.13 34.21 31.55
C LEU A 933 -16.99 35.24 31.40
N GLU A 934 -17.29 36.54 31.39
CA GLU A 934 -16.31 37.61 31.14
C GLU A 934 -15.13 37.57 32.14
N ASN A 935 -15.38 37.19 33.40
CA ASN A 935 -14.34 37.01 34.42
C ASN A 935 -13.67 35.63 34.41
N ALA A 936 -14.17 34.69 33.63
CA ALA A 936 -13.66 33.31 33.55
C ALA A 936 -12.61 33.14 32.44
N LEU A 937 -12.56 34.05 31.47
CA LEU A 937 -11.69 33.98 30.30
C LEU A 937 -10.76 35.20 30.26
N GLY A 938 -9.45 34.96 30.42
CA GLY A 938 -8.42 36.00 30.44
C GLY A 938 -7.44 35.87 29.28
N GLN A 939 -6.81 36.98 28.90
CA GLN A 939 -5.69 37.00 27.95
C GLN A 939 -5.99 36.33 26.59
N LEU A 940 -7.18 36.54 26.03
CA LEU A 940 -7.53 36.01 24.71
C LEU A 940 -6.59 36.56 23.64
N LYS A 941 -5.93 35.65 22.92
CA LYS A 941 -5.07 35.95 21.77
C LYS A 941 -5.52 35.16 20.55
N LEU A 942 -5.54 35.83 19.42
CA LEU A 942 -5.75 35.24 18.10
C LEU A 942 -4.45 35.40 17.33
N ILE A 943 -3.82 34.31 16.91
CA ILE A 943 -2.55 34.34 16.18
C ILE A 943 -2.77 33.84 14.76
N ASN A 944 -2.28 34.57 13.76
CA ASN A 944 -2.44 34.27 12.34
C ASN A 944 -1.54 33.14 11.81
N ARG A 945 -1.26 32.15 12.66
CA ARG A 945 -0.57 30.89 12.35
C ARG A 945 -0.87 29.88 13.45
N ALA A 946 -0.71 28.59 13.15
CA ALA A 946 -0.70 27.58 14.18
C ALA A 946 0.51 27.76 15.10
N LEU A 947 0.35 27.35 16.36
CA LEU A 947 1.45 27.15 17.31
C LEU A 947 1.79 25.66 17.34
N ASP A 948 3.06 25.32 17.17
CA ASP A 948 3.51 23.93 17.26
C ASP A 948 3.54 23.43 18.72
N TYR A 949 3.81 22.15 18.93
CA TYR A 949 3.82 21.58 20.29
C TYR A 949 4.92 22.19 21.20
N LYS A 950 6.04 22.66 20.65
CA LYS A 950 7.12 23.29 21.44
C LYS A 950 6.71 24.68 21.87
N GLU A 951 6.08 25.44 20.98
CA GLU A 951 5.57 26.77 21.28
C GLU A 951 4.47 26.72 22.33
N ASN A 952 3.52 25.79 22.18
CA ASN A 952 2.48 25.56 23.19
C ASN A 952 3.07 25.19 24.56
N LYS A 953 4.09 24.33 24.58
CA LYS A 953 4.79 23.97 25.83
C LYS A 953 5.48 25.17 26.49
N ASN A 954 6.07 26.05 25.69
CA ASN A 954 6.74 27.26 26.19
C ASN A 954 5.76 28.33 26.68
N MET A 955 4.51 28.35 26.21
CA MET A 955 3.48 29.29 26.68
C MET A 955 3.14 29.13 28.16
N VAL A 956 3.32 27.93 28.73
CA VAL A 956 3.06 27.67 30.16
C VAL A 956 4.20 28.12 31.06
N LEU A 957 5.40 28.24 30.51
CA LEU A 957 6.58 28.67 31.23
C LEU A 957 6.71 30.21 31.32
N LYS A 958 5.77 30.95 30.72
CA LYS A 958 5.72 32.43 30.70
C LYS A 958 4.41 32.91 31.30
#